data_AF-A0A077ZJZ7-F1
#
_entry.id   AF-A0A077ZJZ7-F1
#
_cell.length_a   1.000
_cell.length_b   1.000
_cell.length_c   1.000
_cell.angle_alpha   90.00
_cell.angle_beta   90.00
_cell.angle_gamma   90.00
#
_symmetry.space_group_name_H-M   'P 1'
#
loop_
_entity.id
_entity.type
_entity.pdbx_description
1 polymer ?
#
loop_
_entity_poly.entity_id
_entity_poly.type
_entity_poly.pdbx_seq_one_letter_code
_entity_poly.pdbx_strand_id
1 'polypeptide(L)'
;MDELRAEIAFAQKGEKPWPYRSCLMREGRGYCEKHGEYHTHILVWSDRNGEDREKISCCPDCLIAEANDLTMELSSIKAEELTDNAGIALRFRDCEFDNYLEVNPDAARNLAACRRYAENWPDMLENGTSLVMTGSCGTGKNHLAVAMAKHIIRNYLASVEITDVMRLTRAVKNCWRNDSEKTADEVIERYASMDLLIIDEVGVQFGSAAEMAILQEIINARYESILPTILISNLSPEELWAFISPRIADRITDGGRNWLSFNWPSYRSRIRGAVIGAFFLRGADPEVMDILATLPADVFSVRAYQDIYTGICRQARVSGVIDPVLLCNEMPELAPVITDTGRKTWVKSSLEHYVAALRRNAALRDAEKTLNEALQKLRDAHTCEAAEDALKDAQNMMVTLSTGKGVIQPVHIDDVLPEVVERVECRNQGLEKSRTLMTGIDELDAKTGGMEPGDLVFIAARPSMGKTELALDIIDKVTEQGHGVLLFTMEMANIQIGERMVSAAGGMPVSRLKSVAHFEDEDWARFSQGVGRMTGRNIWMVDQANLTIDEICATTKHHLIKHPETALVVVDYLGLIKTRTTGRHDLAVGEISKGLKGLAKSGGFPLIALSQLSRGVESRPNKRPMNSDLKNSGEIEADADIILMLYRDEVYNPDTQARGIAEINITKQRNGSLGTIYRRFYNGHFLPVDQESARVLSTPMKPGNPRRYNKSYWYVMLTRREKDMLKQQDMTETAAAVLHFLPADKWVTPRMMTRTTGSLPDDSIDLIVTDPPYFKVKPNDWDNQWKEDEDYLKWLDHCLAQFWRVLKPSGSLYLFCGHRLASDIEIMMRERFNVLNHIIWAKPSGRWNGCNKESLRAYFPATERILFAEHYQGPYRPKDDGYEAKGRALKQHVMAPLISYFRDARAALGITAKQIADVSGKKNMVSHWFSASQWQLPNEDDYRKLQVLFARVAEEKHQRGELEKPHHQLVSTYSELNRQYASLLEEYKSLRRYFSVSAAVPYTDVWTHKPVQYYPGKHPCEKPADMLRQMITASSRPGDLVADFFMGSGSTVKAAMALGRRAIGVELEAERFEQTARDVQNSIRKRE
;
A
#
# COMPACT_ATOMS: atom_id res chain seq x y z
N MET A 1 19.61 -51.42 27.69
CA MET A 1 19.59 -52.87 27.35
C MET A 1 20.77 -53.63 27.96
N ASP A 2 22.02 -53.24 27.74
CA ASP A 2 23.17 -54.01 28.24
C ASP A 2 23.26 -54.07 29.77
N GLU A 3 22.97 -52.95 30.46
CA GLU A 3 22.87 -52.93 31.93
C GLU A 3 21.74 -53.83 32.43
N LEU A 4 20.58 -53.80 31.78
CA LEU A 4 19.42 -54.63 32.13
C LEU A 4 19.72 -56.13 31.94
N ARG A 5 20.43 -56.49 30.87
CA ARG A 5 20.91 -57.86 30.63
C ARG A 5 21.86 -58.32 31.74
N ALA A 6 22.75 -57.45 32.21
CA ALA A 6 23.63 -57.74 33.33
C ALA A 6 22.86 -57.91 34.65
N GLU A 7 21.83 -57.08 34.91
CA GLU A 7 20.95 -57.24 36.08
C GLU A 7 20.12 -58.53 36.01
N ILE A 8 19.62 -58.93 34.83
CA ILE A 8 18.92 -60.21 34.64
C ILE A 8 19.87 -61.38 34.92
N ALA A 9 21.10 -61.34 34.41
CA ALA A 9 22.11 -62.35 34.68
C ALA A 9 22.46 -62.43 36.18
N PHE A 10 22.54 -61.28 36.85
CA PHE A 10 22.72 -61.20 38.30
C PHE A 10 21.54 -61.82 39.06
N ALA A 11 20.30 -61.49 38.69
CA ALA A 11 19.09 -62.00 39.33
C ALA A 11 18.87 -63.50 39.09
N GLN A 12 19.09 -64.00 37.88
CA GLN A 12 18.84 -65.39 37.50
C GLN A 12 19.97 -66.36 37.88
N LYS A 13 21.23 -65.92 37.76
CA LYS A 13 22.40 -66.82 37.83
C LYS A 13 23.43 -66.40 38.88
N GLY A 14 23.24 -65.28 39.58
CA GLY A 14 24.23 -64.74 40.50
C GLY A 14 25.52 -64.28 39.79
N GLU A 15 25.48 -64.04 38.48
CA GLU A 15 26.65 -63.54 37.74
C GLU A 15 26.96 -62.13 38.21
N LYS A 16 28.24 -61.85 38.52
CA LYS A 16 28.66 -60.55 39.06
C LYS A 16 28.60 -59.50 37.94
N PRO A 17 27.73 -58.47 38.03
CA PRO A 17 27.59 -57.44 37.01
C PRO A 17 28.79 -56.46 36.94
N TRP A 18 29.70 -56.48 37.91
CA TRP A 18 30.90 -55.63 37.95
C TRP A 18 32.18 -56.37 38.39
N PRO A 19 33.37 -55.94 37.92
CA PRO A 19 34.64 -56.65 38.10
C PRO A 19 35.30 -56.53 39.50
N TYR A 20 34.55 -56.28 40.57
CA TYR A 20 35.15 -56.15 41.92
C TYR A 20 35.62 -57.50 42.48
N ARG A 21 36.93 -57.60 42.77
CA ARG A 21 37.60 -58.85 43.23
C ARG A 21 37.22 -59.29 44.64
N SER A 22 36.63 -58.43 45.46
CA SER A 22 36.38 -58.66 46.89
C SER A 22 34.89 -58.52 47.27
N CYS A 23 34.01 -59.20 46.54
CA CYS A 23 32.59 -59.28 46.87
C CYS A 23 32.21 -60.70 47.31
N LEU A 24 31.53 -60.80 48.46
CA LEU A 24 30.90 -62.03 48.94
C LEU A 24 29.46 -62.08 48.42
N MET A 25 29.02 -63.24 47.95
CA MET A 25 27.64 -63.47 47.54
C MET A 25 26.92 -64.22 48.66
N ARG A 26 25.70 -63.80 48.98
CA ARG A 26 24.76 -64.51 49.85
C ARG A 26 23.46 -64.75 49.09
N GLU A 27 22.74 -65.78 49.47
CA GLU A 27 21.38 -66.04 48.98
C GLU A 27 20.37 -65.57 50.03
N GLY A 28 19.23 -65.09 49.54
CA GLY A 28 18.12 -64.63 50.36
C GLY A 28 16.78 -64.87 49.69
N ARG A 29 15.72 -64.37 50.33
CA ARG A 29 14.38 -64.36 49.76
C ARG A 29 13.83 -62.94 49.77
N GLY A 30 13.34 -62.51 48.62
CA GLY A 30 12.68 -61.23 48.43
C GLY A 30 11.19 -61.42 48.16
N TYR A 31 10.43 -60.34 48.26
CA TYR A 31 9.03 -60.32 47.90
C TYR A 31 8.81 -59.26 46.82
N CYS A 32 8.15 -59.63 45.73
CA CYS A 32 7.75 -58.76 44.63
C CYS A 32 6.24 -58.60 44.66
N GLU A 33 5.76 -57.35 44.58
CA GLU A 33 4.31 -57.06 44.55
C GLU A 33 3.59 -57.72 43.36
N LYS A 34 4.29 -57.92 42.22
CA LYS A 34 3.73 -58.50 40.99
C LYS A 34 3.87 -60.03 40.91
N HIS A 35 4.96 -60.61 41.43
CA HIS A 35 5.32 -62.02 41.23
C HIS A 35 5.42 -62.85 42.52
N GLY A 36 5.22 -62.26 43.69
CA GLY A 36 5.29 -62.96 44.99
C GLY A 36 6.72 -63.17 45.49
N GLU A 37 6.94 -64.24 46.26
CA GLU A 37 8.25 -64.57 46.85
C GLU A 37 9.23 -65.05 45.77
N TYR A 38 10.44 -64.49 45.71
CA TYR A 38 11.48 -64.84 44.74
C TYR A 38 12.86 -65.00 45.41
N HIS A 39 13.74 -65.78 44.78
CA HIS A 39 15.12 -65.97 45.24
C HIS A 39 15.96 -64.72 44.93
N THR A 40 16.70 -64.22 45.93
CA THR A 40 17.55 -63.02 45.78
C THR A 40 19.02 -63.38 45.93
N HIS A 41 19.86 -62.85 45.04
CA HIS A 41 21.31 -62.82 45.21
C HIS A 41 21.72 -61.50 45.88
N ILE A 42 22.51 -61.57 46.95
CA ILE A 42 22.97 -60.42 47.73
C ILE A 42 24.49 -60.33 47.58
N LEU A 43 24.98 -59.25 46.97
CA LEU A 43 26.40 -58.92 46.87
C LEU A 43 26.79 -58.00 48.03
N VAL A 44 27.76 -58.41 48.82
CA VAL A 44 28.32 -57.62 49.93
C VAL A 44 29.78 -57.28 49.62
N TRP A 45 30.14 -56.00 49.77
CA TRP A 45 31.52 -55.52 49.61
C TRP A 45 31.80 -54.34 50.55
N SER A 46 33.04 -54.18 50.96
CA SER A 46 33.47 -52.97 51.69
C SER A 46 33.89 -51.90 50.69
N ASP A 47 33.39 -50.68 50.83
CA ASP A 47 33.78 -49.55 49.99
C ASP A 47 35.16 -48.98 50.38
N ARG A 48 35.58 -47.90 49.71
CA ARG A 48 36.90 -47.28 49.95
C ARG A 48 37.06 -46.74 51.38
N ASN A 49 35.96 -46.54 52.10
CA ASN A 49 35.95 -46.04 53.48
C ASN A 49 35.84 -47.18 54.52
N GLY A 50 35.79 -48.43 54.07
CA GLY A 50 35.56 -49.59 54.94
C GLY A 50 34.10 -49.74 55.38
N GLU A 51 33.16 -49.02 54.75
CA GLU A 51 31.73 -49.22 55.01
C GLU A 51 31.24 -50.43 54.22
N ASP A 52 30.52 -51.31 54.90
CA ASP A 52 29.86 -52.45 54.25
C ASP A 52 28.70 -51.95 53.38
N ARG A 53 28.77 -52.26 52.09
CA ARG A 53 27.74 -52.04 51.10
C ARG A 53 27.13 -53.37 50.70
N GLU A 54 25.82 -53.36 50.47
CA GLU A 54 25.12 -54.49 49.91
C GLU A 54 24.30 -54.09 48.69
N LYS A 55 24.17 -55.02 47.73
CA LYS A 55 23.23 -54.94 46.62
C LYS A 55 22.46 -56.24 46.51
N ILE A 56 21.14 -56.11 46.54
CA ILE A 56 20.20 -57.22 46.47
C ILE A 56 19.64 -57.27 45.04
N SER A 57 19.59 -58.46 44.44
CA SER A 57 19.02 -58.64 43.11
C SER A 57 17.52 -58.35 43.12
N CYS A 58 17.03 -57.66 42.10
CA CYS A 58 15.59 -57.48 41.88
C CYS A 58 14.93 -58.79 41.41
N CYS A 59 13.59 -58.79 41.31
CA CYS A 59 12.82 -59.92 40.81
C CYS A 59 13.16 -60.20 39.32
N PRO A 60 13.60 -61.42 38.96
CA PRO A 60 13.99 -61.74 37.58
C PRO A 60 12.83 -61.59 36.60
N ASP A 61 11.60 -61.93 37.00
CA ASP A 61 10.42 -61.79 36.14
C ASP A 61 10.07 -60.33 35.84
N CYS A 62 10.27 -59.43 36.82
CA CYS A 62 10.11 -57.99 36.59
C CYS A 62 11.16 -57.45 35.61
N LEU A 63 12.41 -57.87 35.77
CA LEU A 63 13.50 -57.45 34.88
C LEU A 63 13.29 -57.97 33.45
N ILE A 64 12.78 -59.19 33.28
CA ILE A 64 12.44 -59.74 31.95
C ILE A 64 11.27 -58.97 31.32
N ALA A 65 10.24 -58.64 32.09
CA ALA A 65 9.13 -57.81 31.60
C ALA A 65 9.64 -56.43 31.14
N GLU A 66 10.48 -55.78 31.95
CA GLU A 66 11.11 -54.50 31.59
C GLU A 66 12.00 -54.63 30.33
N ALA A 67 12.71 -55.75 30.17
CA ALA A 67 13.51 -56.02 28.97
C ALA A 67 12.67 -56.17 27.71
N ASN A 68 11.51 -56.84 27.83
CA ASN A 68 10.56 -57.02 26.73
C ASN A 68 9.91 -55.68 26.36
N ASP A 69 9.49 -54.88 27.35
CA ASP A 69 8.92 -53.54 27.13
C ASP A 69 9.93 -52.64 26.42
N LEU A 70 11.18 -52.59 26.90
CA LEU A 70 12.25 -51.80 26.28
C LEU A 70 12.60 -52.30 24.88
N THR A 71 12.53 -53.62 24.63
CA THR A 71 12.75 -54.19 23.28
C THR A 71 11.62 -53.81 22.32
N MET A 72 10.37 -53.78 22.79
CA MET A 72 9.22 -53.30 22.01
C MET A 72 9.35 -51.82 21.70
N GLU A 73 9.76 -51.00 22.67
CA GLU A 73 10.01 -49.56 22.49
C GLU A 73 11.12 -49.31 21.46
N LEU A 74 12.26 -50.00 21.58
CA LEU A 74 13.36 -49.91 20.60
C LEU A 74 12.94 -50.36 19.19
N SER A 75 12.11 -51.41 19.09
CA SER A 75 11.58 -51.89 17.81
C SER A 75 10.62 -50.86 17.20
N SER A 76 9.80 -50.20 18.02
CA SER A 76 8.92 -49.12 17.57
C SER A 76 9.70 -47.92 17.06
N ILE A 77 10.71 -47.46 17.81
CA ILE A 77 11.59 -46.36 17.41
C ILE A 77 12.29 -46.67 16.09
N LYS A 78 12.82 -47.90 15.95
CA LYS A 78 13.48 -48.34 14.71
C LYS A 78 12.49 -48.42 13.54
N ALA A 79 11.27 -48.90 13.77
CA ALA A 79 10.23 -48.94 12.73
C ALA A 79 9.83 -47.53 12.28
N GLU A 80 9.74 -46.56 13.20
CA GLU A 80 9.51 -45.14 12.87
C GLU A 80 10.65 -44.56 12.04
N GLU A 81 11.90 -44.75 12.48
CA GLU A 81 13.09 -44.29 11.75
C GLU A 81 13.16 -44.88 10.33
N LEU A 82 12.93 -46.18 10.18
CA LEU A 82 12.88 -46.85 8.87
C LEU A 82 11.72 -46.32 8.01
N THR A 83 10.55 -46.07 8.60
CA THR A 83 9.37 -45.54 7.87
C THR A 83 9.63 -44.13 7.37
N ASP A 84 10.29 -43.28 8.18
CA ASP A 84 10.66 -41.92 7.79
C ASP A 84 11.72 -41.91 6.67
N ASN A 85 12.64 -42.87 6.70
CA ASN A 85 13.68 -43.05 5.68
C ASN A 85 13.18 -43.77 4.40
N ALA A 86 11.99 -44.36 4.41
CA ALA A 86 11.49 -45.19 3.31
C ALA A 86 11.06 -44.44 2.04
N GLY A 87 11.23 -43.12 1.96
CA GLY A 87 10.86 -42.34 0.77
C GLY A 87 9.35 -42.20 0.54
N ILE A 88 8.52 -42.46 1.55
CA ILE A 88 7.06 -42.34 1.45
C ILE A 88 6.65 -40.86 1.33
N ALA A 89 6.11 -40.48 0.18
CA ALA A 89 5.60 -39.13 -0.01
C ALA A 89 4.46 -38.81 0.97
N LEU A 90 4.43 -37.58 1.52
CA LEU A 90 3.42 -37.10 2.48
C LEU A 90 1.97 -37.43 2.10
N ARG A 91 1.64 -37.38 0.79
CA ARG A 91 0.30 -37.71 0.27
C ARG A 91 -0.13 -39.17 0.45
N PHE A 92 0.82 -40.07 0.71
CA PHE A 92 0.61 -41.50 0.95
C PHE A 92 0.91 -41.89 2.39
N ARG A 93 1.17 -40.93 3.29
CA ARG A 93 1.48 -41.19 4.71
C ARG A 93 0.40 -42.01 5.39
N ASP A 94 -0.86 -41.89 4.99
CA ASP A 94 -1.97 -42.62 5.61
C ASP A 94 -2.33 -43.93 4.88
N CYS A 95 -1.68 -44.28 3.77
CA CYS A 95 -2.01 -45.50 3.02
C CYS A 95 -1.67 -46.75 3.87
N GLU A 96 -2.67 -47.59 4.09
CA GLU A 96 -2.58 -48.88 4.80
C GLU A 96 -3.38 -49.93 4.00
N PHE A 97 -3.22 -51.22 4.30
CA PHE A 97 -4.07 -52.23 3.66
C PHE A 97 -5.54 -52.07 4.02
N ASP A 98 -5.84 -51.66 5.25
CA ASP A 98 -7.21 -51.63 5.79
C ASP A 98 -8.03 -50.44 5.28
N ASN A 99 -7.37 -49.43 4.69
CA ASN A 99 -8.04 -48.30 4.05
C ASN A 99 -7.93 -48.32 2.51
N TYR A 100 -7.52 -49.46 1.93
CA TYR A 100 -7.59 -49.66 0.49
C TYR A 100 -9.03 -50.03 0.07
N LEU A 101 -9.57 -49.32 -0.91
CA LEU A 101 -10.94 -49.56 -1.39
C LEU A 101 -10.95 -50.59 -2.54
N GLU A 102 -11.62 -51.72 -2.31
CA GLU A 102 -11.83 -52.79 -3.29
C GLU A 102 -12.89 -52.40 -4.34
N VAL A 103 -12.50 -51.53 -5.28
CA VAL A 103 -13.43 -50.93 -6.26
C VAL A 103 -14.02 -51.91 -7.28
N ASN A 104 -13.44 -53.09 -7.43
CA ASN A 104 -13.88 -54.17 -8.31
C ASN A 104 -13.22 -55.50 -7.89
N PRO A 105 -13.66 -56.66 -8.42
CA PRO A 105 -13.08 -57.96 -8.08
C PRO A 105 -11.58 -58.10 -8.38
N ASP A 106 -11.05 -57.41 -9.40
CA ASP A 106 -9.62 -57.43 -9.73
C ASP A 106 -8.79 -56.63 -8.71
N ALA A 107 -9.33 -55.51 -8.21
CA ALA A 107 -8.73 -54.72 -7.14
C ALA A 107 -8.70 -55.51 -5.82
N ALA A 108 -9.77 -56.25 -5.49
CA ALA A 108 -9.79 -57.16 -4.35
C ALA A 108 -8.73 -58.28 -4.49
N ARG A 109 -8.59 -58.85 -5.69
CA ARG A 109 -7.57 -59.87 -5.99
C ARG A 109 -6.15 -59.32 -5.84
N ASN A 110 -5.88 -58.12 -6.36
CA ASN A 110 -4.58 -57.47 -6.25
C ASN A 110 -4.26 -57.09 -4.80
N LEU A 111 -5.24 -56.60 -4.02
CA LEU A 111 -5.08 -56.36 -2.58
C LEU A 111 -4.68 -57.65 -1.85
N ALA A 112 -5.40 -58.76 -2.10
CA ALA A 112 -5.10 -60.05 -1.47
C ALA A 112 -3.70 -60.57 -1.86
N ALA A 113 -3.26 -60.34 -3.10
CA ALA A 113 -1.92 -60.69 -3.55
C ALA A 113 -0.84 -59.86 -2.85
N CYS A 114 -1.00 -58.53 -2.78
CA CYS A 114 -0.08 -57.64 -2.08
C CYS A 114 -0.01 -57.92 -0.57
N ARG A 115 -1.15 -58.21 0.07
CA ARG A 115 -1.19 -58.56 1.50
C ARG A 115 -0.43 -59.86 1.76
N ARG A 116 -0.68 -60.91 0.98
CA ARG A 116 0.05 -62.19 1.07
C ARG A 116 1.56 -62.04 0.82
N TYR A 117 1.95 -61.18 -0.12
CA TYR A 117 3.37 -60.88 -0.36
C TYR A 117 4.04 -60.27 0.89
N ALA A 118 3.37 -59.31 1.54
CA ALA A 118 3.89 -58.65 2.74
C ALA A 118 3.88 -59.57 3.99
N GLU A 119 2.86 -60.41 4.17
CA GLU A 119 2.74 -61.35 5.29
C GLU A 119 3.73 -62.53 5.21
N ASN A 120 4.15 -62.89 3.99
CA ASN A 120 5.15 -63.93 3.75
C ASN A 120 6.55 -63.35 3.46
N TRP A 121 6.85 -62.16 3.99
CA TRP A 121 8.10 -61.45 3.71
C TRP A 121 9.39 -62.28 3.90
N PRO A 122 9.55 -63.11 4.95
CA PRO A 122 10.76 -63.92 5.12
C PRO A 122 11.05 -64.83 3.91
N ASP A 123 10.01 -65.49 3.40
CA ASP A 123 10.13 -66.35 2.20
C ASP A 123 10.39 -65.51 0.94
N MET A 124 9.77 -64.32 0.83
CA MET A 124 9.99 -63.44 -0.32
C MET A 124 11.44 -62.93 -0.35
N LEU A 125 11.99 -62.58 0.81
CA LEU A 125 13.37 -62.10 0.97
C LEU A 125 14.38 -63.22 0.69
N GLU A 126 14.17 -64.42 1.24
CA GLU A 126 15.06 -65.57 1.00
C GLU A 126 15.12 -65.96 -0.48
N ASN A 127 13.99 -65.86 -1.19
CA ASN A 127 13.89 -66.22 -2.61
C ASN A 127 14.17 -65.06 -3.58
N GLY A 128 14.35 -63.82 -3.10
CA GLY A 128 14.52 -62.64 -3.96
C GLY A 128 13.29 -62.34 -4.83
N THR A 129 12.09 -62.68 -4.36
CA THR A 129 10.86 -62.68 -5.17
C THR A 129 10.46 -61.24 -5.51
N SER A 130 10.54 -60.86 -6.78
CA SER A 130 10.19 -59.50 -7.25
C SER A 130 8.74 -59.40 -7.71
N LEU A 131 8.15 -58.19 -7.74
CA LEU A 131 6.74 -57.95 -8.10
C LEU A 131 6.61 -56.81 -9.11
N VAL A 132 5.76 -56.97 -10.14
CA VAL A 132 5.51 -55.92 -11.15
C VAL A 132 4.06 -55.47 -11.13
N MET A 133 3.83 -54.16 -10.96
CA MET A 133 2.52 -53.52 -10.93
C MET A 133 2.34 -52.61 -12.14
N THR A 134 1.46 -52.99 -13.07
CA THR A 134 1.20 -52.25 -14.32
C THR A 134 -0.22 -51.72 -14.37
N GLY A 135 -0.50 -50.66 -15.14
CA GLY A 135 -1.85 -50.21 -15.45
C GLY A 135 -2.04 -48.70 -15.36
N SER A 136 -3.25 -48.19 -15.56
CA SER A 136 -3.51 -46.76 -15.69
C SER A 136 -3.20 -45.95 -14.40
N CYS A 137 -3.03 -44.64 -14.53
CA CYS A 137 -2.78 -43.77 -13.37
C CYS A 137 -4.02 -43.69 -12.44
N GLY A 138 -3.79 -43.64 -11.12
CA GLY A 138 -4.88 -43.48 -10.14
C GLY A 138 -5.73 -44.74 -9.89
N THR A 139 -5.20 -45.91 -10.15
CA THR A 139 -5.83 -47.22 -9.90
C THR A 139 -5.45 -47.86 -8.57
N GLY A 140 -4.61 -47.19 -7.77
CA GLY A 140 -4.25 -47.63 -6.41
C GLY A 140 -2.89 -48.32 -6.27
N LYS A 141 -2.08 -48.39 -7.34
CA LYS A 141 -0.74 -49.02 -7.30
C LYS A 141 0.15 -48.52 -6.16
N ASN A 142 0.36 -47.20 -6.06
CA ASN A 142 1.20 -46.60 -5.02
C ASN A 142 0.63 -46.78 -3.61
N HIS A 143 -0.69 -46.88 -3.46
CA HIS A 143 -1.31 -47.13 -2.16
C HIS A 143 -0.89 -48.51 -1.66
N LEU A 144 -1.06 -49.54 -2.49
CA LEU A 144 -0.66 -50.91 -2.13
C LEU A 144 0.84 -51.03 -1.95
N ALA A 145 1.66 -50.35 -2.76
CA ALA A 145 3.11 -50.31 -2.59
C ALA A 145 3.53 -49.75 -1.22
N VAL A 146 2.92 -48.63 -0.81
CA VAL A 146 3.18 -48.02 0.51
C VAL A 146 2.66 -48.90 1.64
N ALA A 147 1.49 -49.53 1.48
CA ALA A 147 0.95 -50.45 2.48
C ALA A 147 1.87 -51.67 2.68
N MET A 148 2.40 -52.25 1.59
CA MET A 148 3.41 -53.32 1.66
C MET A 148 4.68 -52.84 2.37
N ALA A 149 5.24 -51.69 1.98
CA ALA A 149 6.45 -51.13 2.58
C ALA A 149 6.30 -50.95 4.10
N LYS A 150 5.21 -50.30 4.54
CA LYS A 150 4.94 -50.09 5.97
C LYS A 150 4.74 -51.39 6.73
N HIS A 151 4.01 -52.34 6.17
CA HIS A 151 3.81 -53.65 6.80
C HIS A 151 5.15 -54.37 6.99
N ILE A 152 5.99 -54.35 5.96
CA ILE A 152 7.32 -54.97 5.97
C ILE A 152 8.24 -54.32 7.01
N ILE A 153 8.25 -52.97 7.09
CA ILE A 153 9.03 -52.23 8.08
C ILE A 153 8.55 -52.54 9.50
N ARG A 154 7.25 -52.43 9.76
CA ARG A 154 6.69 -52.57 11.12
C ARG A 154 6.84 -53.98 11.67
N ASN A 155 6.64 -55.00 10.83
CA ASN A 155 6.60 -56.39 11.28
C ASN A 155 7.94 -57.12 11.18
N TYR A 156 8.85 -56.67 10.30
CA TYR A 156 10.12 -57.35 10.04
C TYR A 156 11.35 -56.45 10.17
N LEU A 157 11.19 -55.15 10.46
CA LEU A 157 12.28 -54.17 10.60
C LEU A 157 13.25 -54.14 9.41
N ALA A 158 12.73 -54.41 8.21
CA ALA A 158 13.50 -54.45 6.98
C ALA A 158 13.72 -53.04 6.41
N SER A 159 14.86 -52.84 5.77
CA SER A 159 15.23 -51.62 5.04
C SER A 159 14.47 -51.54 3.72
N VAL A 160 13.61 -50.52 3.60
CA VAL A 160 12.77 -50.33 2.42
C VAL A 160 13.00 -48.92 1.88
N GLU A 161 13.11 -48.76 0.57
CA GLU A 161 13.10 -47.44 -0.07
C GLU A 161 12.12 -47.41 -1.25
N ILE A 162 11.24 -46.41 -1.24
CA ILE A 162 10.35 -46.05 -2.35
C ILE A 162 10.95 -44.86 -3.07
N THR A 163 11.27 -45.04 -4.35
CA THR A 163 11.84 -44.00 -5.21
C THR A 163 11.16 -44.01 -6.57
N ASP A 164 11.48 -43.03 -7.41
CA ASP A 164 11.09 -42.99 -8.82
C ASP A 164 12.35 -42.97 -9.70
N VAL A 165 12.22 -43.36 -10.98
CA VAL A 165 13.35 -43.44 -11.90
C VAL A 165 14.11 -42.11 -12.00
N MET A 166 13.42 -40.97 -11.92
CA MET A 166 14.04 -39.64 -12.01
C MET A 166 14.82 -39.26 -10.75
N ARG A 167 14.32 -39.59 -9.55
CA ARG A 167 15.03 -39.39 -8.29
C ARG A 167 16.28 -40.22 -8.23
N LEU A 168 16.18 -41.49 -8.61
CA LEU A 168 17.29 -42.44 -8.64
C LEU A 168 18.38 -41.96 -9.63
N THR A 169 18.02 -41.60 -10.86
CA THR A 169 19.00 -41.10 -11.84
C THR A 169 19.60 -39.77 -11.42
N ARG A 170 18.82 -38.89 -10.80
CA ARG A 170 19.31 -37.60 -10.28
C ARG A 170 20.25 -37.79 -9.09
N ALA A 171 19.99 -38.76 -8.21
CA ALA A 171 20.89 -39.08 -7.10
C ALA A 171 22.27 -39.48 -7.62
N VAL A 172 22.32 -40.35 -8.64
CA VAL A 172 23.58 -40.77 -9.29
C VAL A 172 24.25 -39.61 -10.04
N LYS A 173 23.49 -38.82 -10.80
CA LYS A 173 24.04 -37.67 -11.57
C LYS A 173 24.58 -36.55 -10.70
N ASN A 174 24.01 -36.33 -9.50
CA ASN A 174 24.51 -35.30 -8.58
C ASN A 174 25.94 -35.60 -8.10
N CYS A 175 26.35 -36.86 -8.08
CA CYS A 175 27.72 -37.29 -7.76
C CYS A 175 28.74 -36.99 -8.88
N TRP A 176 28.30 -36.51 -10.04
CA TRP A 176 29.20 -36.08 -11.12
C TRP A 176 29.59 -34.60 -11.02
N ARG A 177 29.14 -33.89 -9.98
CA ARG A 177 29.59 -32.53 -9.71
C ARG A 177 30.90 -32.54 -8.94
N ASN A 178 31.80 -31.60 -9.24
CA ASN A 178 33.15 -31.52 -8.66
C ASN A 178 33.18 -31.33 -7.13
N ASP A 179 32.04 -31.07 -6.50
CA ASP A 179 31.84 -30.78 -5.08
C ASP A 179 31.06 -31.86 -4.32
N SER A 180 30.75 -33.02 -4.93
CA SER A 180 29.97 -34.05 -4.25
C SER A 180 30.82 -34.85 -3.25
N GLU A 181 30.35 -34.95 -2.00
CA GLU A 181 30.96 -35.78 -0.96
C GLU A 181 30.80 -37.30 -1.19
N LYS A 182 29.89 -37.70 -2.09
CA LYS A 182 29.56 -39.11 -2.36
C LYS A 182 29.86 -39.50 -3.80
N THR A 183 30.36 -40.71 -4.00
CA THR A 183 30.61 -41.25 -5.35
C THR A 183 29.33 -41.81 -5.99
N ALA A 184 29.32 -41.93 -7.32
CA ALA A 184 28.20 -42.57 -8.02
C ALA A 184 28.00 -44.02 -7.55
N ASP A 185 29.09 -44.74 -7.31
CA ASP A 185 29.11 -46.12 -6.82
C ASP A 185 28.48 -46.23 -5.42
N GLU A 186 28.78 -45.30 -4.50
CA GLU A 186 28.15 -45.27 -3.17
C GLU A 186 26.63 -45.08 -3.23
N VAL A 187 26.14 -44.30 -4.18
CA VAL A 187 24.69 -44.11 -4.37
C VAL A 187 24.05 -45.35 -4.99
N ILE A 188 24.70 -45.99 -5.97
CA ILE A 188 24.24 -47.24 -6.58
C ILE A 188 24.19 -48.35 -5.52
N GLU A 189 25.25 -48.50 -4.71
CA GLU A 189 25.35 -49.49 -3.64
C GLU A 189 24.24 -49.31 -2.59
N ARG A 190 23.89 -48.05 -2.26
CA ARG A 190 22.75 -47.78 -1.37
C ARG A 190 21.44 -48.35 -1.90
N TYR A 191 21.13 -48.18 -3.19
CA TYR A 191 19.90 -48.74 -3.76
C TYR A 191 19.99 -50.25 -4.02
N ALA A 192 21.18 -50.77 -4.31
CA ALA A 192 21.42 -52.19 -4.52
C ALA A 192 21.29 -53.01 -3.22
N SER A 193 21.64 -52.44 -2.06
CA SER A 193 21.69 -53.15 -0.76
C SER A 193 20.40 -53.16 0.07
N MET A 194 19.37 -52.39 -0.28
CA MET A 194 18.10 -52.37 0.47
C MET A 194 17.40 -53.73 0.45
N ASP A 195 16.79 -54.14 1.57
CA ASP A 195 16.01 -55.39 1.64
C ASP A 195 14.84 -55.37 0.63
N LEU A 196 14.17 -54.22 0.48
CA LEU A 196 13.16 -53.99 -0.56
C LEU A 196 13.37 -52.64 -1.26
N LEU A 197 13.47 -52.67 -2.59
CA LEU A 197 13.46 -51.47 -3.43
C LEU A 197 12.16 -51.39 -4.22
N ILE A 198 11.43 -50.29 -4.08
CA ILE A 198 10.23 -49.99 -4.87
C ILE A 198 10.54 -48.84 -5.83
N ILE A 199 10.45 -49.11 -7.13
CA ILE A 199 10.74 -48.14 -8.21
C ILE A 199 9.43 -47.75 -8.90
N ASP A 200 9.01 -46.51 -8.73
CA ASP A 200 7.84 -45.91 -9.38
C ASP A 200 8.20 -45.24 -10.72
N GLU A 201 7.18 -45.02 -11.54
CA GLU A 201 7.24 -44.34 -12.84
C GLU A 201 8.20 -44.97 -13.87
N VAL A 202 8.39 -46.29 -13.82
CA VAL A 202 9.17 -47.01 -14.83
C VAL A 202 8.47 -46.90 -16.18
N GLY A 203 9.16 -46.37 -17.21
CA GLY A 203 8.61 -46.24 -18.56
C GLY A 203 8.16 -44.83 -18.99
N VAL A 204 8.27 -43.83 -18.14
CA VAL A 204 7.96 -42.43 -18.51
C VAL A 204 9.12 -41.86 -19.36
N GLN A 205 8.84 -41.49 -20.62
CA GLN A 205 9.83 -41.11 -21.66
C GLN A 205 10.58 -39.80 -21.35
N PHE A 206 11.61 -39.84 -20.50
CA PHE A 206 12.52 -38.69 -20.32
C PHE A 206 14.01 -39.03 -20.13
N GLY A 207 14.42 -40.30 -20.26
CA GLY A 207 15.79 -40.70 -19.97
C GLY A 207 16.71 -40.85 -21.19
N SER A 208 17.96 -40.36 -21.05
CA SER A 208 19.05 -40.66 -21.99
C SER A 208 19.46 -42.14 -21.94
N ALA A 209 20.20 -42.64 -22.94
CA ALA A 209 20.76 -43.99 -22.90
C ALA A 209 21.59 -44.26 -21.63
N ALA A 210 22.19 -43.23 -21.04
CA ALA A 210 22.93 -43.33 -19.78
C ALA A 210 22.01 -43.52 -18.56
N GLU A 211 20.82 -42.94 -18.55
CA GLU A 211 19.85 -43.14 -17.46
C GLU A 211 19.28 -44.56 -17.45
N MET A 212 19.07 -45.12 -18.64
CA MET A 212 18.69 -46.53 -18.78
C MET A 212 19.79 -47.46 -18.29
N ALA A 213 21.06 -47.13 -18.56
CA ALA A 213 22.18 -47.92 -18.09
C ALA A 213 22.22 -48.00 -16.55
N ILE A 214 22.02 -46.86 -15.86
CA ILE A 214 21.98 -46.80 -14.38
C ILE A 214 20.83 -47.67 -13.82
N LEU A 215 19.63 -47.58 -14.41
CA LEU A 215 18.50 -48.39 -13.98
C LEU A 215 18.75 -49.89 -14.19
N GLN A 216 19.35 -50.26 -15.33
CA GLN A 216 19.70 -51.64 -15.64
C GLN A 216 20.77 -52.18 -14.69
N GLU A 217 21.75 -51.36 -14.31
CA GLU A 217 22.81 -51.71 -13.37
C GLU A 217 22.25 -52.05 -11.99
N ILE A 218 21.39 -51.19 -11.43
CA ILE A 218 20.77 -51.43 -10.11
C ILE A 218 19.88 -52.67 -10.13
N ILE A 219 19.07 -52.84 -11.17
CA ILE A 219 18.18 -54.01 -11.28
C ILE A 219 19.00 -55.31 -11.40
N ASN A 220 20.07 -55.32 -12.19
CA ASN A 220 20.93 -56.49 -12.33
C ASN A 220 21.65 -56.81 -11.02
N ALA A 221 22.20 -55.81 -10.33
CA ALA A 221 22.87 -56.00 -9.04
C ALA A 221 21.94 -56.64 -8.01
N ARG A 222 20.70 -56.14 -7.89
CA ARG A 222 19.71 -56.70 -6.97
C ARG A 222 19.31 -58.13 -7.31
N TYR A 223 19.17 -58.45 -8.60
CA TYR A 223 18.92 -59.82 -9.05
C TYR A 223 20.08 -60.76 -8.70
N GLU A 224 21.33 -60.33 -8.93
CA GLU A 224 22.52 -61.11 -8.60
C GLU A 224 22.68 -61.32 -7.09
N SER A 225 22.21 -60.37 -6.28
CA SER A 225 22.17 -60.45 -4.82
C SER A 225 20.91 -61.13 -4.25
N ILE A 226 20.00 -61.64 -5.08
CA ILE A 226 18.75 -62.30 -4.65
C ILE A 226 17.89 -61.36 -3.78
N LEU A 227 17.80 -60.08 -4.16
CA LEU A 227 17.06 -59.06 -3.42
C LEU A 227 15.74 -58.68 -4.12
N PRO A 228 14.59 -58.71 -3.40
CA PRO A 228 13.28 -58.36 -3.95
C PRO A 228 13.20 -56.95 -4.51
N THR A 229 12.59 -56.77 -5.69
CA THR A 229 12.35 -55.46 -6.30
C THR A 229 10.90 -55.32 -6.76
N ILE A 230 10.26 -54.19 -6.44
CA ILE A 230 8.90 -53.89 -6.91
C ILE A 230 8.95 -52.79 -7.98
N LEU A 231 8.46 -53.10 -9.18
CA LEU A 231 8.38 -52.14 -10.27
C LEU A 231 6.95 -51.65 -10.47
N ILE A 232 6.73 -50.34 -10.48
CA ILE A 232 5.44 -49.72 -10.75
C ILE A 232 5.51 -48.96 -12.07
N SER A 233 4.60 -49.28 -12.99
CA SER A 233 4.55 -48.67 -14.31
C SER A 233 3.12 -48.31 -14.74
N ASN A 234 3.01 -47.28 -15.59
CA ASN A 234 1.78 -46.97 -16.30
C ASN A 234 1.73 -47.56 -17.72
N LEU A 235 2.81 -48.19 -18.18
CA LEU A 235 2.88 -48.86 -19.48
C LEU A 235 2.12 -50.19 -19.47
N SER A 236 1.68 -50.61 -20.64
CA SER A 236 1.27 -52.01 -20.86
C SER A 236 2.46 -52.96 -20.63
N PRO A 237 2.22 -54.25 -20.33
CA PRO A 237 3.29 -55.23 -20.18
C PRO A 237 4.24 -55.23 -21.38
N GLU A 238 3.70 -55.24 -22.59
CA GLU A 238 4.47 -55.27 -23.83
C GLU A 238 5.40 -54.05 -23.96
N GLU A 239 4.90 -52.87 -23.63
CA GLU A 239 5.67 -51.62 -23.63
C GLU A 239 6.73 -51.60 -22.52
N LEU A 240 6.41 -52.11 -21.33
CA LEU A 240 7.36 -52.20 -20.22
C LEU A 240 8.52 -53.15 -20.56
N TRP A 241 8.22 -54.28 -21.20
CA TRP A 241 9.23 -55.25 -21.63
C TRP A 241 10.12 -54.70 -22.74
N ALA A 242 9.56 -53.91 -23.65
CA ALA A 242 10.35 -53.19 -24.64
C ALA A 242 11.26 -52.14 -23.98
N PHE A 243 10.82 -51.52 -22.88
CA PHE A 243 11.55 -50.48 -22.17
C PHE A 243 12.71 -51.00 -21.32
N ILE A 244 12.50 -52.03 -20.48
CA ILE A 244 13.53 -52.56 -19.56
C ILE A 244 14.38 -53.66 -20.22
N SER A 245 14.05 -54.06 -21.45
CA SER A 245 14.52 -55.26 -22.16
C SER A 245 13.78 -56.56 -21.76
N PRO A 246 13.48 -57.43 -22.75
CA PRO A 246 12.83 -58.72 -22.49
C PRO A 246 13.60 -59.63 -21.53
N ARG A 247 14.93 -59.50 -21.47
CA ARG A 247 15.78 -60.31 -20.58
C ARG A 247 15.60 -59.94 -19.11
N ILE A 248 15.44 -58.65 -18.82
CA ILE A 248 15.21 -58.18 -17.43
C ILE A 248 13.76 -58.45 -17.02
N ALA A 249 12.81 -58.29 -17.95
CA ALA A 249 11.40 -58.64 -17.75
C ALA A 249 11.19 -60.09 -17.26
N ASP A 250 11.82 -61.04 -17.96
CA ASP A 250 11.72 -62.47 -17.65
C ASP A 250 12.31 -62.79 -16.27
N ARG A 251 13.42 -62.13 -15.91
CA ARG A 251 14.11 -62.29 -14.62
C ARG A 251 13.30 -61.77 -13.44
N ILE A 252 12.57 -60.66 -13.60
CA ILE A 252 11.81 -60.03 -12.50
C ILE A 252 10.48 -60.74 -12.28
N THR A 253 9.84 -61.23 -13.35
CA THR A 253 8.47 -61.76 -13.28
C THR A 253 8.37 -63.26 -12.99
N ASP A 254 9.49 -63.98 -12.95
CA ASP A 254 9.54 -65.45 -12.78
C ASP A 254 8.55 -66.16 -13.71
N GLY A 255 8.71 -65.92 -15.02
CA GLY A 255 7.81 -66.48 -16.04
C GLY A 255 6.38 -65.91 -16.00
N GLY A 256 6.21 -64.68 -15.52
CA GLY A 256 4.92 -63.96 -15.49
C GLY A 256 4.06 -64.19 -14.24
N ARG A 257 4.56 -64.92 -13.23
CA ARG A 257 3.78 -65.25 -12.01
C ARG A 257 3.62 -64.05 -11.06
N ASN A 258 4.61 -63.16 -11.01
CA ASN A 258 4.63 -62.03 -10.07
C ASN A 258 4.23 -60.71 -10.74
N TRP A 259 3.12 -60.73 -11.48
CA TRP A 259 2.61 -59.59 -12.22
C TRP A 259 1.17 -59.26 -11.83
N LEU A 260 0.93 -57.99 -11.48
CA LEU A 260 -0.37 -57.44 -11.12
C LEU A 260 -0.81 -56.37 -12.12
N SER A 261 -2.00 -56.55 -12.68
CA SER A 261 -2.60 -55.66 -13.67
C SER A 261 -3.65 -54.76 -13.03
N PHE A 262 -3.53 -53.45 -13.23
CA PHE A 262 -4.41 -52.40 -12.72
C PHE A 262 -5.11 -51.69 -13.88
N ASN A 263 -5.87 -52.44 -14.68
CA ASN A 263 -6.44 -51.99 -15.95
C ASN A 263 -7.87 -51.42 -15.84
N TRP A 264 -8.24 -50.88 -14.67
CA TRP A 264 -9.54 -50.22 -14.47
C TRP A 264 -9.45 -48.68 -14.54
N PRO A 265 -10.58 -47.98 -14.72
CA PRO A 265 -10.60 -46.51 -14.80
C PRO A 265 -10.04 -45.82 -13.54
N SER A 266 -9.34 -44.70 -13.74
CA SER A 266 -8.71 -43.90 -12.68
C SER A 266 -9.69 -43.41 -11.61
N TYR A 267 -9.39 -43.71 -10.34
CA TYR A 267 -10.14 -43.21 -9.18
C TYR A 267 -9.85 -41.73 -8.87
N ARG A 268 -8.74 -41.17 -9.37
CA ARG A 268 -8.41 -39.74 -9.18
C ARG A 268 -9.48 -38.81 -9.77
N SER A 269 -10.20 -39.26 -10.79
CA SER A 269 -11.34 -38.53 -11.37
C SER A 269 -12.60 -38.62 -10.51
N ARG A 270 -12.73 -39.68 -9.69
CA ARG A 270 -13.95 -40.01 -8.96
C ARG A 270 -14.15 -39.18 -7.69
N ILE A 271 -13.09 -38.75 -6.98
CA ILE A 271 -13.25 -37.86 -5.80
C ILE A 271 -13.93 -36.54 -6.19
N ARG A 272 -13.58 -35.99 -7.36
CA ARG A 272 -14.15 -34.74 -7.87
C ARG A 272 -15.65 -34.90 -8.17
N GLY A 273 -15.99 -36.02 -8.83
CA GLY A 273 -17.37 -36.40 -9.09
C GLY A 273 -18.14 -36.78 -7.82
N ALA A 274 -17.49 -37.31 -6.79
CA ALA A 274 -18.15 -37.73 -5.54
C ALA A 274 -18.72 -36.55 -4.76
N VAL A 275 -18.01 -35.42 -4.67
CA VAL A 275 -18.51 -34.21 -3.99
C VAL A 275 -19.69 -33.60 -4.74
N ILE A 276 -19.56 -33.43 -6.06
CA ILE A 276 -20.65 -32.91 -6.90
C ILE A 276 -21.86 -33.85 -6.91
N GLY A 277 -21.59 -35.15 -7.03
CA GLY A 277 -22.61 -36.17 -6.96
C GLY A 277 -23.31 -36.20 -5.59
N ALA A 278 -22.60 -35.89 -4.50
CA ALA A 278 -23.19 -35.77 -3.16
C ALA A 278 -24.12 -34.56 -3.07
N PHE A 279 -23.78 -33.44 -3.70
CA PHE A 279 -24.71 -32.30 -3.82
C PHE A 279 -25.97 -32.68 -4.61
N PHE A 280 -25.85 -33.45 -5.69
CA PHE A 280 -27.02 -33.95 -6.44
C PHE A 280 -27.90 -34.89 -5.61
N LEU A 281 -27.31 -35.76 -4.77
CA LEU A 281 -28.07 -36.69 -3.93
C LEU A 281 -28.70 -36.04 -2.70
N ARG A 282 -28.02 -35.08 -2.08
CA ARG A 282 -28.44 -34.44 -0.82
C ARG A 282 -29.35 -33.23 -1.03
N GLY A 283 -29.26 -32.58 -2.20
CA GLY A 283 -30.00 -31.35 -2.45
C GLY A 283 -29.46 -30.19 -1.61
N ALA A 284 -30.24 -29.11 -1.50
CA ALA A 284 -29.91 -27.91 -0.73
C ALA A 284 -30.20 -28.09 0.78
N ASP A 285 -29.64 -29.13 1.40
CA ASP A 285 -29.71 -29.31 2.85
C ASP A 285 -28.77 -28.32 3.59
N PRO A 286 -28.93 -28.11 4.92
CA PRO A 286 -28.14 -27.11 5.64
C PRO A 286 -26.62 -27.31 5.54
N GLU A 287 -26.14 -28.55 5.65
CA GLU A 287 -24.71 -28.88 5.57
C GLU A 287 -24.16 -28.61 4.16
N VAL A 288 -24.92 -28.96 3.12
CA VAL A 288 -24.58 -28.63 1.73
C VAL A 288 -24.53 -27.12 1.54
N MET A 289 -25.50 -26.37 2.07
CA MET A 289 -25.53 -24.90 1.94
C MET A 289 -24.33 -24.24 2.63
N ASP A 290 -23.91 -24.73 3.80
CA ASP A 290 -22.71 -24.24 4.51
C ASP A 290 -21.43 -24.53 3.72
N ILE A 291 -21.34 -25.70 3.09
CA ILE A 291 -20.23 -26.04 2.19
C ILE A 291 -20.23 -25.13 0.96
N LEU A 292 -21.39 -24.93 0.30
CA LEU A 292 -21.53 -24.06 -0.87
C LEU A 292 -21.20 -22.59 -0.57
N ALA A 293 -21.40 -22.14 0.68
CA ALA A 293 -21.05 -20.80 1.13
C ALA A 293 -19.53 -20.62 1.31
N THR A 294 -18.80 -21.68 1.64
CA THR A 294 -17.38 -21.60 2.06
C THR A 294 -16.39 -22.20 1.08
N LEU A 295 -16.84 -23.03 0.14
CA LEU A 295 -15.97 -23.73 -0.82
C LEU A 295 -15.91 -22.95 -2.16
N PRO A 296 -14.76 -22.38 -2.56
CA PRO A 296 -14.64 -21.68 -3.83
C PRO A 296 -14.57 -22.68 -5.00
N ALA A 297 -14.92 -22.24 -6.22
CA ALA A 297 -15.00 -23.13 -7.38
C ALA A 297 -13.62 -23.65 -7.85
N ASP A 298 -12.55 -22.90 -7.63
CA ASP A 298 -11.17 -23.22 -8.02
C ASP A 298 -10.55 -24.41 -7.25
N VAL A 299 -11.18 -24.87 -6.16
CA VAL A 299 -10.81 -26.12 -5.49
C VAL A 299 -10.92 -27.33 -6.43
N PHE A 300 -11.78 -27.28 -7.44
CA PHE A 300 -11.88 -28.29 -8.48
C PHE A 300 -10.83 -27.99 -9.56
N SER A 301 -9.87 -28.90 -9.78
CA SER A 301 -8.82 -28.67 -10.77
C SER A 301 -9.25 -28.86 -12.23
N VAL A 302 -10.44 -29.43 -12.49
CA VAL A 302 -10.96 -29.65 -13.85
C VAL A 302 -12.04 -28.64 -14.13
N ARG A 303 -11.89 -27.93 -15.25
CA ARG A 303 -12.80 -26.86 -15.65
C ARG A 303 -14.28 -27.29 -15.67
N ALA A 304 -14.59 -28.45 -16.25
CA ALA A 304 -15.95 -28.99 -16.28
C ALA A 304 -16.59 -29.13 -14.87
N TYR A 305 -15.84 -29.58 -13.86
CA TYR A 305 -16.36 -29.66 -12.49
C TYR A 305 -16.48 -28.28 -11.83
N GLN A 306 -15.61 -27.32 -12.16
CA GLN A 306 -15.75 -25.92 -11.71
C GLN A 306 -17.04 -25.30 -12.25
N ASP A 307 -17.33 -25.51 -13.53
CA ASP A 307 -18.51 -24.96 -14.19
C ASP A 307 -19.79 -25.63 -13.65
N ILE A 308 -19.80 -26.96 -13.49
CA ILE A 308 -20.90 -27.70 -12.84
C ILE A 308 -21.13 -27.19 -11.41
N TYR A 309 -20.08 -27.05 -10.60
CA TYR A 309 -20.19 -26.52 -9.23
C TYR A 309 -20.73 -25.09 -9.20
N THR A 310 -20.29 -24.24 -10.13
CA THR A 310 -20.79 -22.87 -10.26
C THR A 310 -22.29 -22.84 -10.61
N GLY A 311 -22.73 -23.75 -11.49
CA GLY A 311 -24.14 -23.98 -11.78
C GLY A 311 -24.94 -24.41 -10.54
N ILE A 312 -24.41 -25.36 -9.76
CA ILE A 312 -25.02 -25.82 -8.49
C ILE A 312 -25.18 -24.65 -7.51
N CYS A 313 -24.12 -23.85 -7.30
CA CYS A 313 -24.18 -22.66 -6.45
C CYS A 313 -25.26 -21.67 -6.93
N ARG A 314 -25.42 -21.50 -8.25
CA ARG A 314 -26.45 -20.63 -8.82
C ARG A 314 -27.85 -21.19 -8.56
N GLN A 315 -28.10 -22.47 -8.83
CA GLN A 315 -29.40 -23.09 -8.57
C GLN A 315 -29.78 -23.03 -7.09
N ALA A 316 -28.85 -23.39 -6.20
CA ALA A 316 -29.05 -23.34 -4.75
C ALA A 316 -29.39 -21.92 -4.26
N ARG A 317 -28.71 -20.87 -4.78
CA ARG A 317 -28.98 -19.47 -4.40
C ARG A 317 -30.29 -18.92 -4.96
N VAL A 318 -30.62 -19.22 -6.21
CA VAL A 318 -31.78 -18.62 -6.90
C VAL A 318 -33.07 -19.34 -6.56
N SER A 319 -33.04 -20.66 -6.53
CA SER A 319 -34.24 -21.51 -6.49
C SER A 319 -34.35 -22.35 -5.21
N GLY A 320 -33.30 -22.39 -4.38
CA GLY A 320 -33.27 -23.25 -3.19
C GLY A 320 -33.28 -24.75 -3.51
N VAL A 321 -33.06 -25.13 -4.77
CA VAL A 321 -32.98 -26.53 -5.22
C VAL A 321 -31.66 -26.78 -5.94
N ILE A 322 -31.21 -28.04 -5.92
CA ILE A 322 -30.07 -28.53 -6.70
C ILE A 322 -30.63 -29.71 -7.51
N ASP A 323 -30.76 -29.52 -8.83
CA ASP A 323 -31.36 -30.53 -9.70
C ASP A 323 -30.45 -30.79 -10.92
N PRO A 324 -29.88 -32.00 -11.06
CA PRO A 324 -29.01 -32.33 -12.18
C PRO A 324 -29.71 -32.24 -13.54
N VAL A 325 -31.03 -32.44 -13.62
CA VAL A 325 -31.80 -32.30 -14.87
C VAL A 325 -31.90 -30.83 -15.28
N LEU A 326 -32.20 -29.94 -14.33
CA LEU A 326 -32.17 -28.50 -14.59
C LEU A 326 -30.76 -28.04 -14.99
N LEU A 327 -29.72 -28.60 -14.34
CA LEU A 327 -28.34 -28.28 -14.66
C LEU A 327 -27.96 -28.71 -16.08
N CYS A 328 -28.41 -29.88 -16.53
CA CYS A 328 -28.23 -30.34 -17.91
C CYS A 328 -28.92 -29.43 -18.94
N ASN A 329 -30.07 -28.83 -18.60
CA ASN A 329 -30.76 -27.87 -19.47
C ASN A 329 -30.02 -26.53 -19.52
N GLU A 330 -29.41 -26.09 -18.40
CA GLU A 330 -28.59 -24.88 -18.32
C GLU A 330 -27.23 -25.03 -19.03
N MET A 331 -26.66 -26.24 -19.06
CA MET A 331 -25.32 -26.54 -19.60
C MET A 331 -25.33 -27.81 -20.49
N PRO A 332 -25.90 -27.77 -21.71
CA PRO A 332 -26.08 -28.94 -22.56
C PRO A 332 -24.77 -29.66 -22.91
N GLU A 333 -23.69 -28.92 -23.13
CA GLU A 333 -22.35 -29.44 -23.41
C GLU A 333 -21.76 -30.29 -22.27
N LEU A 334 -22.19 -30.08 -21.02
CA LEU A 334 -21.74 -30.83 -19.85
C LEU A 334 -22.70 -31.95 -19.45
N ALA A 335 -23.83 -32.11 -20.14
CA ALA A 335 -24.87 -33.09 -19.79
C ALA A 335 -24.34 -34.54 -19.63
N PRO A 336 -23.42 -35.05 -20.49
CA PRO A 336 -22.84 -36.38 -20.29
C PRO A 336 -22.04 -36.48 -18.98
N VAL A 337 -21.31 -35.43 -18.62
CA VAL A 337 -20.48 -35.37 -17.41
C VAL A 337 -21.37 -35.27 -16.16
N ILE A 338 -22.41 -34.45 -16.20
CA ILE A 338 -23.39 -34.30 -15.11
C ILE A 338 -24.09 -35.63 -14.85
N THR A 339 -24.58 -36.28 -15.91
CA THR A 339 -25.29 -37.57 -15.83
C THR A 339 -24.40 -38.67 -15.26
N ASP A 340 -23.15 -38.76 -15.72
CA ASP A 340 -22.17 -39.71 -15.21
C ASP A 340 -21.77 -39.42 -13.74
N THR A 341 -21.66 -38.14 -13.38
CA THR A 341 -21.35 -37.70 -12.01
C THR A 341 -22.44 -38.11 -11.02
N GLY A 342 -23.71 -37.97 -11.40
CA GLY A 342 -24.84 -38.41 -10.58
C GLY A 342 -24.85 -39.92 -10.28
N ARG A 343 -24.23 -40.74 -11.13
CA ARG A 343 -24.09 -42.20 -10.91
C ARG A 343 -22.91 -42.56 -10.01
N LYS A 344 -21.97 -41.64 -9.80
CA LYS A 344 -20.71 -41.88 -9.08
C LYS A 344 -20.78 -41.62 -7.58
N THR A 345 -21.94 -41.23 -7.05
CA THR A 345 -22.08 -40.87 -5.64
C THR A 345 -22.32 -42.09 -4.75
N TRP A 346 -21.34 -42.41 -3.91
CA TRP A 346 -21.45 -43.47 -2.91
C TRP A 346 -21.18 -42.86 -1.53
N VAL A 347 -22.07 -43.14 -0.57
CA VAL A 347 -22.05 -42.76 0.86
C VAL A 347 -22.48 -41.31 1.19
N LYS A 348 -23.69 -41.16 1.75
CA LYS A 348 -24.25 -39.88 2.24
C LYS A 348 -23.46 -39.25 3.39
N SER A 349 -22.75 -40.04 4.19
CA SER A 349 -22.23 -39.66 5.50
C SER A 349 -20.80 -39.09 5.52
N SER A 350 -20.12 -38.97 4.38
CA SER A 350 -18.69 -38.59 4.35
C SER A 350 -18.39 -37.30 3.57
N LEU A 351 -19.41 -36.47 3.33
CA LEU A 351 -19.26 -35.24 2.52
C LEU A 351 -18.17 -34.32 3.08
N GLU A 352 -18.18 -34.02 4.38
CA GLU A 352 -17.16 -33.19 5.03
C GLU A 352 -15.73 -33.71 4.81
N HIS A 353 -15.54 -35.02 4.89
CA HIS A 353 -14.23 -35.64 4.69
C HIS A 353 -13.73 -35.44 3.25
N TYR A 354 -14.61 -35.63 2.26
CA TYR A 354 -14.27 -35.39 0.86
C TYR A 354 -14.02 -33.91 0.56
N VAL A 355 -14.78 -33.01 1.19
CA VAL A 355 -14.57 -31.56 1.09
C VAL A 355 -13.23 -31.15 1.72
N ALA A 356 -12.89 -31.70 2.89
CA ALA A 356 -11.60 -31.48 3.54
C ALA A 356 -10.44 -31.97 2.68
N ALA A 357 -10.56 -33.16 2.08
CA ALA A 357 -9.57 -33.68 1.14
C ALA A 357 -9.45 -32.80 -0.12
N LEU A 358 -10.57 -32.29 -0.65
CA LEU A 358 -10.58 -31.38 -1.80
C LEU A 358 -9.87 -30.06 -1.49
N ARG A 359 -10.15 -29.46 -0.32
CA ARG A 359 -9.49 -28.24 0.18
C ARG A 359 -7.99 -28.44 0.37
N ARG A 360 -7.58 -29.54 1.01
CA ARG A 360 -6.17 -29.90 1.19
C ARG A 360 -5.45 -30.00 -0.15
N ASN A 361 -6.05 -30.69 -1.11
CA ASN A 361 -5.49 -30.83 -2.45
C ASN A 361 -5.44 -29.50 -3.22
N ALA A 362 -6.34 -28.56 -2.96
CA ALA A 362 -6.28 -27.21 -3.53
C ALA A 362 -5.12 -26.42 -2.93
N ALA A 363 -5.01 -26.39 -1.58
CA ALA A 363 -3.93 -25.72 -0.88
C ALA A 363 -2.54 -26.23 -1.31
N LEU A 364 -2.38 -27.54 -1.54
CA LEU A 364 -1.13 -28.10 -2.06
C LEU A 364 -0.80 -27.61 -3.49
N ARG A 365 -1.80 -27.49 -4.37
CA ARG A 365 -1.59 -26.94 -5.73
C ARG A 365 -1.21 -25.46 -5.68
N ASP A 366 -1.86 -24.69 -4.82
CA ASP A 366 -1.59 -23.27 -4.67
C ASP A 366 -0.20 -23.03 -4.07
N ALA A 367 0.20 -23.87 -3.11
CA ALA A 367 1.54 -23.87 -2.54
C ALA A 367 2.61 -24.24 -3.58
N GLU A 368 2.39 -25.30 -4.35
CA GLU A 368 3.29 -25.72 -5.42
C GLU A 368 3.45 -24.63 -6.49
N LYS A 369 2.34 -24.02 -6.92
CA LYS A 369 2.36 -22.90 -7.86
C LYS A 369 3.15 -21.71 -7.32
N THR A 370 2.88 -21.31 -6.08
CA THR A 370 3.55 -20.17 -5.42
C THR A 370 5.05 -20.43 -5.27
N LEU A 371 5.45 -21.64 -4.86
CA LEU A 371 6.85 -22.02 -4.73
C LEU A 371 7.57 -22.04 -6.09
N ASN A 372 6.92 -22.54 -7.15
CA ASN A 372 7.49 -22.51 -8.50
C ASN A 372 7.67 -21.07 -9.02
N GLU A 373 6.72 -20.17 -8.76
CA GLU A 373 6.84 -18.74 -9.09
C GLU A 373 8.00 -18.07 -8.33
N ALA A 374 8.14 -18.35 -7.02
CA ALA A 374 9.26 -17.86 -6.21
C ALA A 374 10.61 -18.39 -6.71
N LEU A 375 10.68 -19.68 -7.02
CA LEU A 375 11.88 -20.33 -7.57
C LEU A 375 12.26 -19.72 -8.93
N GLN A 376 11.27 -19.43 -9.77
CA GLN A 376 11.51 -18.82 -11.08
C GLN A 376 12.05 -17.40 -10.94
N LYS A 377 11.46 -16.56 -10.06
CA LYS A 377 11.99 -15.22 -9.74
C LYS A 377 13.44 -15.26 -9.25
N LEU A 378 13.78 -16.22 -8.40
CA LEU A 378 15.15 -16.41 -7.91
C LEU A 378 16.13 -16.82 -9.04
N ARG A 379 15.67 -17.62 -10.00
CA ARG A 379 16.47 -18.02 -11.17
C ARG A 379 16.72 -16.87 -12.15
N ASP A 380 15.75 -15.96 -12.28
CA ASP A 380 15.80 -14.82 -13.19
C ASP A 380 16.54 -13.59 -12.58
N ALA A 381 16.93 -13.66 -11.30
CA ALA A 381 17.65 -12.60 -10.61
C ALA A 381 19.14 -12.55 -11.01
N HIS A 382 19.47 -11.68 -11.98
CA HIS A 382 20.83 -11.53 -12.52
C HIS A 382 21.68 -10.42 -11.85
N THR A 383 21.14 -9.69 -10.88
CA THR A 383 21.85 -8.62 -10.14
C THR A 383 21.68 -8.80 -8.63
N CYS A 384 22.57 -8.22 -7.82
CA CYS A 384 22.46 -8.28 -6.36
C CYS A 384 21.15 -7.69 -5.84
N GLU A 385 20.71 -6.55 -6.38
CA GLU A 385 19.41 -5.94 -6.02
C GLU A 385 18.23 -6.85 -6.38
N ALA A 386 18.23 -7.44 -7.58
CA ALA A 386 17.18 -8.37 -7.99
C ALA A 386 17.17 -9.65 -7.12
N ALA A 387 18.33 -10.11 -6.66
CA ALA A 387 18.45 -11.27 -5.78
C ALA A 387 17.90 -10.97 -4.38
N GLU A 388 18.20 -9.80 -3.82
CA GLU A 388 17.64 -9.35 -2.53
C GLU A 388 16.12 -9.19 -2.58
N ASP A 389 15.60 -8.62 -3.68
CA ASP A 389 14.16 -8.46 -3.87
C ASP A 389 13.47 -9.81 -4.10
N ALA A 390 14.06 -10.70 -4.91
CA ALA A 390 13.54 -12.06 -5.10
C ALA A 390 13.54 -12.89 -3.80
N LEU A 391 14.57 -12.72 -2.94
CA LEU A 391 14.62 -13.34 -1.62
C LEU A 391 13.52 -12.80 -0.69
N LYS A 392 13.30 -11.48 -0.66
CA LYS A 392 12.21 -10.89 0.13
C LYS A 392 10.83 -11.35 -0.37
N ASP A 393 10.64 -11.40 -1.68
CA ASP A 393 9.42 -11.93 -2.30
C ASP A 393 9.20 -13.40 -1.88
N ALA A 394 10.24 -14.22 -1.93
CA ALA A 394 10.17 -15.62 -1.51
C ALA A 394 9.85 -15.75 0.00
N GLN A 395 10.43 -14.90 0.86
CA GLN A 395 10.11 -14.86 2.28
C GLN A 395 8.65 -14.47 2.53
N ASN A 396 8.15 -13.42 1.87
CA ASN A 396 6.76 -12.99 1.98
C ASN A 396 5.80 -14.08 1.49
N MET A 397 6.11 -14.73 0.37
CA MET A 397 5.34 -15.86 -0.14
C MET A 397 5.35 -17.04 0.85
N MET A 398 6.49 -17.39 1.44
CA MET A 398 6.58 -18.44 2.48
C MET A 398 5.79 -18.12 3.76
N VAL A 399 5.77 -16.86 4.19
CA VAL A 399 4.94 -16.41 5.31
C VAL A 399 3.46 -16.55 4.96
N THR A 400 3.09 -16.30 3.71
CA THR A 400 1.71 -16.49 3.22
C THR A 400 1.32 -17.97 3.16
N LEU A 401 2.29 -18.87 2.92
CA LEU A 401 2.11 -20.33 2.92
C LEU A 401 2.09 -20.94 4.33
N SER A 402 2.68 -20.27 5.32
CA SER A 402 2.77 -20.76 6.69
C SER A 402 1.56 -20.31 7.52
N THR A 403 0.78 -21.28 8.01
CA THR A 403 -0.25 -21.14 9.07
C THR A 403 -1.62 -20.53 8.70
N GLY A 404 -2.52 -21.38 8.19
CA GLY A 404 -3.75 -21.79 8.89
C GLY A 404 -4.84 -20.79 9.33
N LYS A 405 -4.70 -19.48 9.17
CA LYS A 405 -5.74 -18.47 9.50
C LYS A 405 -5.92 -17.47 8.35
N GLY A 406 -6.26 -17.98 7.16
CA GLY A 406 -6.36 -17.19 5.93
C GLY A 406 -7.76 -17.04 5.33
N VAL A 407 -8.77 -17.71 5.88
CA VAL A 407 -10.15 -17.46 5.43
C VAL A 407 -10.71 -16.34 6.29
N ILE A 408 -11.02 -15.19 5.68
CA ILE A 408 -11.90 -14.20 6.30
C ILE A 408 -13.23 -14.91 6.55
N GLN A 409 -13.43 -15.39 7.78
CA GLN A 409 -14.68 -16.05 8.17
C GLN A 409 -15.57 -15.00 8.84
N PRO A 410 -16.81 -14.80 8.35
CA PRO A 410 -17.79 -14.10 9.14
C PRO A 410 -18.00 -14.90 10.44
N VAL A 411 -17.98 -14.22 11.58
CA VAL A 411 -18.30 -14.79 12.89
C VAL A 411 -19.72 -14.38 13.22
N HIS A 412 -20.59 -15.32 13.62
CA HIS A 412 -21.96 -14.99 14.01
C HIS A 412 -21.94 -14.24 15.36
N ILE A 413 -22.89 -13.32 15.59
CA ILE A 413 -22.90 -12.54 16.84
C ILE A 413 -22.98 -13.45 18.06
N ASP A 414 -23.73 -14.55 17.98
CA ASP A 414 -23.90 -15.52 19.07
C ASP A 414 -22.60 -16.22 19.49
N ASP A 415 -21.61 -16.31 18.60
CA ASP A 415 -20.29 -16.88 18.93
C ASP A 415 -19.42 -15.89 19.73
N VAL A 416 -19.72 -14.58 19.63
CA VAL A 416 -18.98 -13.49 20.28
C VAL A 416 -19.63 -13.11 21.62
N LEU A 417 -20.96 -13.22 21.73
CA LEU A 417 -21.71 -12.82 22.92
C LEU A 417 -21.22 -13.45 24.24
N PRO A 418 -20.86 -14.76 24.31
CA PRO A 418 -20.34 -15.36 25.53
C PRO A 418 -19.08 -14.66 26.06
N GLU A 419 -18.13 -14.33 25.17
CA GLU A 419 -16.90 -13.62 25.53
C GLU A 419 -17.18 -12.18 25.98
N VAL A 420 -18.19 -11.52 25.39
CA VAL A 420 -18.63 -10.19 25.82
C VAL A 420 -19.22 -10.23 27.23
N VAL A 421 -20.09 -11.21 27.53
CA VAL A 421 -20.67 -11.39 28.86
C VAL A 421 -19.59 -11.66 29.91
N GLU A 422 -18.68 -12.61 29.63
CA GLU A 422 -17.54 -12.92 30.51
C GLU A 422 -16.69 -11.67 30.79
N ARG A 423 -16.41 -10.86 29.76
CA ARG A 423 -15.64 -9.61 29.92
C ARG A 423 -16.36 -8.58 30.79
N VAL A 424 -17.68 -8.47 30.68
CA VAL A 424 -18.48 -7.57 31.54
C VAL A 424 -18.54 -8.09 32.97
N GLU A 425 -18.69 -9.40 33.18
CA GLU A 425 -18.69 -10.02 34.51
C GLU A 425 -17.35 -9.86 35.22
N CYS A 426 -16.23 -10.09 34.53
CA CYS A 426 -14.89 -9.85 35.07
C CYS A 426 -14.69 -8.39 35.49
N ARG A 427 -15.18 -7.43 34.70
CA ARG A 427 -15.18 -6.00 35.05
C ARG A 427 -16.01 -5.71 36.29
N ASN A 428 -17.21 -6.29 36.40
CA ASN A 428 -18.10 -6.07 37.54
C ASN A 428 -17.57 -6.70 38.84
N GLN A 429 -16.85 -7.82 38.75
CA GLN A 429 -16.27 -8.51 39.91
C GLN A 429 -14.91 -7.93 40.35
N GLY A 430 -14.37 -6.94 39.63
CA GLY A 430 -13.05 -6.38 39.90
C GLY A 430 -11.91 -7.40 39.74
N LEU A 431 -12.13 -8.46 38.98
CA LEU A 431 -11.09 -9.45 38.70
C LEU A 431 -10.08 -8.81 37.73
N GLU A 432 -8.78 -8.86 38.09
CA GLU A 432 -7.66 -8.39 37.25
C GLU A 432 -7.68 -8.99 35.83
N LYS A 433 -8.41 -10.09 35.62
CA LYS A 433 -8.64 -10.70 34.30
C LYS A 433 -9.52 -9.88 33.34
N SER A 434 -10.02 -8.69 33.73
CA SER A 434 -10.53 -7.72 32.76
C SER A 434 -9.37 -7.23 31.88
N ARG A 435 -9.25 -7.81 30.67
CA ARG A 435 -8.19 -7.69 29.65
C ARG A 435 -7.60 -6.29 29.31
N THR A 436 -8.06 -5.21 29.91
CA THR A 436 -7.56 -3.84 29.69
C THR A 436 -6.34 -3.56 30.56
N LEU A 437 -5.23 -3.18 29.95
CA LEU A 437 -4.01 -2.82 30.66
C LEU A 437 -4.13 -1.42 31.27
N MET A 438 -3.95 -1.29 32.58
CA MET A 438 -3.98 0.01 33.26
C MET A 438 -2.66 0.74 33.05
N THR A 439 -2.72 2.05 32.80
CA THR A 439 -1.51 2.89 32.67
C THR A 439 -0.83 3.12 34.03
N GLY A 440 -1.58 2.92 35.13
CA GLY A 440 -1.19 3.23 36.50
C GLY A 440 -1.29 4.72 36.84
N ILE A 441 -1.72 5.56 35.89
CA ILE A 441 -2.03 6.96 36.16
C ILE A 441 -3.53 7.01 36.44
N ASP A 442 -3.92 7.04 37.72
CA ASP A 442 -5.32 6.93 38.17
C ASP A 442 -6.27 7.85 37.40
N GLU A 443 -5.88 9.10 37.16
CA GLU A 443 -6.73 10.07 36.46
C GLU A 443 -6.82 9.80 34.95
N LEU A 444 -5.80 9.16 34.37
CA LEU A 444 -5.82 8.69 32.99
C LEU A 444 -6.69 7.45 32.87
N ASP A 445 -6.48 6.46 33.73
CA ASP A 445 -7.24 5.21 33.74
C ASP A 445 -8.73 5.47 34.04
N ALA A 446 -9.04 6.43 34.92
CA ALA A 446 -10.42 6.87 35.16
C ALA A 446 -11.09 7.49 33.92
N LYS A 447 -10.32 8.13 33.04
CA LYS A 447 -10.85 8.73 31.80
C LYS A 447 -10.86 7.76 30.62
N THR A 448 -9.88 6.85 30.53
CA THR A 448 -9.71 5.96 29.38
C THR A 448 -10.33 4.58 29.59
N GLY A 449 -10.45 4.11 30.83
CA GLY A 449 -10.76 2.73 31.17
C GLY A 449 -9.58 1.77 30.98
N GLY A 450 -8.35 2.31 30.89
CA GLY A 450 -7.15 1.55 30.51
C GLY A 450 -6.93 1.48 28.99
N MET A 451 -6.00 0.63 28.57
CA MET A 451 -5.64 0.37 27.17
C MET A 451 -6.12 -1.04 26.77
N GLU A 452 -6.95 -1.15 25.73
CA GLU A 452 -7.46 -2.45 25.31
C GLU A 452 -6.44 -3.22 24.43
N PRO A 453 -6.49 -4.57 24.43
CA PRO A 453 -5.69 -5.37 23.50
C PRO A 453 -5.96 -4.98 22.04
N GLY A 454 -4.90 -4.60 21.32
CA GLY A 454 -4.99 -4.13 19.95
C GLY A 454 -5.15 -2.62 19.78
N ASP A 455 -5.19 -1.85 20.87
CA ASP A 455 -5.18 -0.38 20.81
C ASP A 455 -3.81 0.15 20.38
N LEU A 456 -3.83 1.17 19.52
CA LEU A 456 -2.69 1.98 19.12
C LEU A 456 -2.83 3.36 19.78
N VAL A 457 -1.97 3.62 20.75
CA VAL A 457 -1.94 4.86 21.54
C VAL A 457 -0.81 5.75 21.04
N PHE A 458 -1.12 6.99 20.69
CA PHE A 458 -0.10 7.98 20.35
C PHE A 458 0.15 8.95 21.49
N ILE A 459 1.42 9.17 21.82
CA ILE A 459 1.84 10.27 22.68
C ILE A 459 2.59 11.29 21.83
N ALA A 460 2.02 12.48 21.68
CA ALA A 460 2.55 13.51 20.80
C ALA A 460 2.93 14.79 21.57
N ALA A 461 4.10 15.33 21.27
CA ALA A 461 4.55 16.57 21.88
C ALA A 461 5.55 17.34 21.00
N ARG A 462 5.80 18.61 21.35
CA ARG A 462 6.99 19.33 20.87
C ARG A 462 8.24 18.78 21.58
N PRO A 463 9.45 18.96 20.99
CA PRO A 463 10.70 18.65 21.68
C PRO A 463 10.76 19.25 23.08
N SER A 464 11.39 18.53 24.02
CA SER A 464 11.59 18.97 25.41
C SER A 464 10.33 19.12 26.28
N MET A 465 9.15 18.71 25.80
CA MET A 465 7.90 18.71 26.58
C MET A 465 7.75 17.52 27.53
N GLY A 466 8.57 16.47 27.39
CA GLY A 466 8.51 15.26 28.23
C GLY A 466 7.85 14.04 27.58
N LYS A 467 7.82 13.93 26.23
CA LYS A 467 7.21 12.77 25.51
C LYS A 467 7.74 11.42 26.01
N THR A 468 9.06 11.26 26.05
CA THR A 468 9.75 10.03 26.44
C THR A 468 9.57 9.79 27.93
N GLU A 469 9.62 10.86 28.72
CA GLU A 469 9.43 10.77 30.17
C GLU A 469 8.03 10.29 30.56
N LEU A 470 6.98 10.73 29.86
CA LEU A 470 5.63 10.21 30.08
C LEU A 470 5.54 8.72 29.71
N ALA A 471 6.18 8.29 28.62
CA ALA A 471 6.21 6.88 28.28
C ALA A 471 6.92 6.06 29.36
N LEU A 472 8.08 6.51 29.85
CA LEU A 472 8.80 5.83 30.93
C LEU A 472 7.98 5.78 32.23
N ASP A 473 7.24 6.84 32.56
CA ASP A 473 6.33 6.89 33.71
C ASP A 473 5.19 5.86 33.62
N ILE A 474 4.76 5.51 32.40
CA ILE A 474 3.79 4.43 32.15
C ILE A 474 4.47 3.06 32.25
N ILE A 475 5.66 2.90 31.66
CA ILE A 475 6.42 1.64 31.71
C ILE A 475 6.73 1.23 33.15
N ASP A 476 7.15 2.19 33.99
CA ASP A 476 7.43 1.92 35.40
C ASP A 476 6.19 1.39 36.12
N LYS A 477 5.02 2.02 35.93
CA LYS A 477 3.78 1.57 36.59
C LYS A 477 3.22 0.27 36.04
N VAL A 478 3.32 0.04 34.73
CA VAL A 478 2.90 -1.23 34.11
C VAL A 478 3.75 -2.39 34.60
N THR A 479 5.06 -2.18 34.73
CA THR A 479 5.98 -3.21 35.25
C THR A 479 5.85 -3.40 36.75
N GLU A 480 5.35 -2.39 37.49
CA GLU A 480 5.08 -2.49 38.92
C GLU A 480 3.89 -3.40 39.19
N GLN A 481 2.94 -3.46 38.25
CA GLN A 481 1.82 -4.40 38.23
C GLN A 481 2.24 -5.83 37.81
N GLY A 482 3.54 -6.07 37.56
CA GLY A 482 4.07 -7.40 37.21
C GLY A 482 4.07 -7.73 35.71
N HIS A 483 3.63 -6.81 34.84
CA HIS A 483 3.61 -7.02 33.40
C HIS A 483 4.96 -6.75 32.73
N GLY A 484 5.24 -7.45 31.64
CA GLY A 484 6.41 -7.22 30.81
C GLY A 484 6.23 -6.08 29.79
N VAL A 485 7.30 -5.37 29.47
CA VAL A 485 7.29 -4.29 28.47
C VAL A 485 8.47 -4.41 27.50
N LEU A 486 8.19 -4.29 26.20
CA LEU A 486 9.20 -4.17 25.15
C LEU A 486 9.27 -2.72 24.63
N LEU A 487 10.42 -2.07 24.78
CA LEU A 487 10.69 -0.71 24.32
C LEU A 487 11.65 -0.71 23.13
N PHE A 488 11.21 -0.14 22.01
CA PHE A 488 12.07 0.22 20.88
C PHE A 488 12.52 1.67 21.04
N THR A 489 13.81 1.89 21.29
CA THR A 489 14.41 3.23 21.35
C THR A 489 15.30 3.46 20.14
N MET A 490 15.00 4.51 19.39
CA MET A 490 15.73 4.86 18.16
C MET A 490 16.43 6.22 18.27
N GLU A 491 16.02 7.05 19.24
CA GLU A 491 16.60 8.39 19.48
C GLU A 491 17.65 8.39 20.59
N MET A 492 17.47 7.58 21.63
CA MET A 492 18.34 7.52 22.81
C MET A 492 18.93 6.12 23.01
N ALA A 493 20.15 6.06 23.51
CA ALA A 493 20.77 4.78 23.84
C ALA A 493 20.12 4.12 25.06
N ASN A 494 20.16 2.79 25.14
CA ASN A 494 19.58 2.02 26.27
C ASN A 494 20.03 2.53 27.64
N ILE A 495 21.30 2.91 27.77
CA ILE A 495 21.86 3.42 29.03
C ILE A 495 21.22 4.73 29.47
N GLN A 496 20.91 5.63 28.53
CA GLN A 496 20.31 6.93 28.85
C GLN A 496 18.84 6.78 29.28
N ILE A 497 18.14 5.78 28.75
CA ILE A 497 16.81 5.39 29.21
C ILE A 497 16.90 4.83 30.62
N GLY A 498 17.82 3.90 30.87
CA GLY A 498 18.06 3.34 32.22
C GLY A 498 18.37 4.41 33.27
N GLU A 499 19.25 5.36 32.95
CA GLU A 499 19.57 6.51 33.81
C GLU A 499 18.33 7.33 34.19
N ARG A 500 17.42 7.55 33.24
CA ARG A 500 16.15 8.27 33.49
C ARG A 500 15.25 7.48 34.43
N MET A 501 15.07 6.19 34.19
CA MET A 501 14.23 5.34 35.03
C MET A 501 14.75 5.26 36.46
N VAL A 502 16.05 5.08 36.65
CA VAL A 502 16.68 5.08 37.98
C VAL A 502 16.53 6.44 38.67
N SER A 503 16.75 7.54 37.94
CA SER A 503 16.59 8.90 38.46
C SER A 503 15.15 9.19 38.89
N ALA A 504 14.18 8.77 38.07
CA ALA A 504 12.75 8.92 38.34
C ALA A 504 12.36 8.12 39.60
N ALA A 505 12.75 6.84 39.67
CA ALA A 505 12.46 5.95 40.78
C ALA A 505 13.08 6.42 42.11
N GLY A 506 14.24 7.09 42.05
CA GLY A 506 14.92 7.71 43.20
C GLY A 506 14.49 9.15 43.51
N GLY A 507 13.67 9.78 42.67
CA GLY A 507 13.22 11.17 42.88
C GLY A 507 14.34 12.22 42.75
N MET A 508 15.33 11.98 41.89
CA MET A 508 16.45 12.90 41.64
C MET A 508 16.49 13.32 40.17
N PRO A 509 16.97 14.54 39.83
CA PRO A 509 17.08 14.94 38.43
C PRO A 509 18.22 14.20 37.73
N VAL A 510 18.00 13.79 36.48
CA VAL A 510 18.99 13.08 35.64
C VAL A 510 20.32 13.84 35.53
N SER A 511 20.31 15.17 35.59
CA SER A 511 21.53 15.98 35.55
C SER A 511 22.48 15.70 36.73
N ARG A 512 21.96 15.27 37.88
CA ARG A 512 22.79 14.88 39.03
C ARG A 512 23.66 13.68 38.71
N LEU A 513 23.16 12.71 37.95
CA LEU A 513 23.96 11.55 37.52
C LEU A 513 25.21 11.94 36.71
N LYS A 514 25.25 13.13 36.10
CA LYS A 514 26.45 13.65 35.42
C LYS A 514 27.45 14.31 36.36
N SER A 515 27.02 14.68 37.56
CA SER A 515 27.81 15.38 38.57
C SER A 515 28.04 14.49 39.80
N VAL A 516 28.30 13.20 39.61
CA VAL A 516 28.52 12.21 40.70
C VAL A 516 29.61 12.65 41.68
N ALA A 517 30.60 13.42 41.21
CA ALA A 517 31.65 13.99 42.05
C ALA A 517 31.13 14.92 43.17
N HIS A 518 29.88 15.37 43.09
CA HIS A 518 29.21 16.24 44.07
C HIS A 518 28.03 15.54 44.75
N PHE A 519 27.97 14.20 44.72
CA PHE A 519 26.95 13.47 45.45
C PHE A 519 27.16 13.60 46.95
N GLU A 520 26.10 14.04 47.61
CA GLU A 520 25.96 13.95 49.06
C GLU A 520 25.38 12.57 49.44
N ASP A 521 25.43 12.20 50.72
CA ASP A 521 24.90 10.92 51.20
C ASP A 521 23.41 10.72 50.82
N GLU A 522 22.63 11.82 50.77
CA GLU A 522 21.23 11.79 50.32
C GLU A 522 21.10 11.45 48.83
N ASP A 523 22.00 11.96 47.97
CA ASP A 523 22.00 11.63 46.53
C ASP A 523 22.32 10.15 46.31
N TRP A 524 23.29 9.59 47.06
CA TRP A 524 23.61 8.16 47.03
C TRP A 524 22.45 7.28 47.50
N ALA A 525 21.74 7.71 48.55
CA ALA A 525 20.57 7.00 49.05
C ALA A 525 19.44 6.97 48.00
N ARG A 526 19.13 8.12 47.38
CA ARG A 526 18.13 8.23 46.30
C ARG A 526 18.50 7.38 45.09
N PHE A 527 19.75 7.44 44.64
CA PHE A 527 20.25 6.62 43.53
C PHE A 527 20.11 5.11 43.84
N SER A 528 20.57 4.68 45.02
CA SER A 528 20.50 3.28 45.45
C SER A 528 19.06 2.78 45.56
N GLN A 529 18.14 3.63 46.06
CA GLN A 529 16.71 3.34 46.08
C GLN A 529 16.13 3.19 44.67
N GLY A 530 16.51 4.06 43.73
CA GLY A 530 16.12 3.98 42.33
C GLY A 530 16.58 2.67 41.67
N VAL A 531 17.84 2.29 41.85
CA VAL A 531 18.38 1.01 41.36
C VAL A 531 17.63 -0.18 41.97
N GLY A 532 17.37 -0.14 43.28
CA GLY A 532 16.63 -1.19 43.97
C GLY A 532 15.21 -1.38 43.44
N ARG A 533 14.49 -0.30 43.14
CA ARG A 533 13.13 -0.34 42.55
C ARG A 533 13.10 -0.89 41.13
N MET A 534 14.12 -0.58 40.34
CA MET A 534 14.24 -1.03 38.94
C MET A 534 14.75 -2.47 38.82
N THR A 535 15.45 -2.98 39.82
CA THR A 535 16.00 -4.34 39.81
C THR A 535 14.87 -5.37 39.79
N GLY A 536 14.91 -6.28 38.81
CA GLY A 536 13.89 -7.33 38.63
C GLY A 536 12.65 -6.90 37.85
N ARG A 537 12.59 -5.65 37.34
CA ARG A 537 11.52 -5.23 36.43
C ARG A 537 11.67 -5.88 35.06
N ASN A 538 10.56 -6.34 34.49
CA ASN A 538 10.48 -7.01 33.19
C ASN A 538 10.45 -5.98 32.04
N ILE A 539 11.59 -5.32 31.81
CA ILE A 539 11.75 -4.30 30.76
C ILE A 539 12.82 -4.76 29.78
N TRP A 540 12.43 -4.97 28.53
CA TRP A 540 13.34 -5.29 27.44
C TRP A 540 13.46 -4.10 26.50
N MET A 541 14.68 -3.76 26.10
CA MET A 541 14.94 -2.59 25.26
C MET A 541 15.72 -2.97 24.00
N VAL A 542 15.28 -2.42 22.87
CA VAL A 542 15.95 -2.53 21.57
C VAL A 542 16.47 -1.15 21.18
N ASP A 543 17.79 -0.98 21.23
CA ASP A 543 18.52 0.23 20.84
C ASP A 543 19.09 0.03 19.45
N GLN A 544 18.29 0.35 18.44
CA GLN A 544 18.71 0.25 17.04
C GLN A 544 18.06 1.35 16.20
N ALA A 545 18.91 2.14 15.55
CA ALA A 545 18.48 3.14 14.60
C ALA A 545 18.03 2.49 13.27
N ASN A 546 17.20 3.21 12.50
CA ASN A 546 16.80 2.85 11.13
C ASN A 546 16.07 1.50 10.97
N LEU A 547 15.41 1.01 12.03
CA LEU A 547 14.51 -0.15 11.95
C LEU A 547 13.36 0.11 11.00
N THR A 548 13.02 -0.90 10.21
CA THR A 548 11.81 -0.98 9.39
C THR A 548 10.64 -1.56 10.19
N ILE A 549 9.42 -1.32 9.71
CA ILE A 549 8.21 -1.86 10.37
C ILE A 549 8.21 -3.41 10.42
N ASP A 550 8.74 -4.06 9.39
CA ASP A 550 8.86 -5.52 9.31
C ASP A 550 9.82 -6.06 10.37
N GLU A 551 10.95 -5.38 10.60
CA GLU A 551 11.93 -5.74 11.63
C GLU A 551 11.36 -5.55 13.05
N ILE A 552 10.58 -4.50 13.28
CA ILE A 552 9.84 -4.30 14.54
C ILE A 552 8.86 -5.46 14.72
N CYS A 553 8.05 -5.79 13.71
CA CYS A 553 7.09 -6.89 13.77
C CYS A 553 7.75 -8.25 14.04
N ALA A 554 8.85 -8.56 13.34
CA ALA A 554 9.58 -9.81 13.51
C ALA A 554 10.21 -9.91 14.92
N THR A 555 10.88 -8.84 15.37
CA THR A 555 11.50 -8.76 16.70
C THR A 555 10.44 -8.92 17.79
N THR A 556 9.31 -8.22 17.69
CA THR A 556 8.21 -8.34 18.65
C THR A 556 7.64 -9.74 18.67
N LYS A 557 7.34 -10.36 17.51
CA LYS A 557 6.81 -11.73 17.46
C LYS A 557 7.76 -12.74 18.12
N HIS A 558 9.05 -12.65 17.82
CA HIS A 558 10.07 -13.52 18.43
C HIS A 558 10.18 -13.31 19.95
N HIS A 559 10.08 -12.05 20.38
CA HIS A 559 10.13 -11.70 21.80
C HIS A 559 8.93 -12.28 22.56
N LEU A 560 7.70 -12.15 22.04
CA LEU A 560 6.49 -12.66 22.68
C LEU A 560 6.47 -14.19 22.83
N ILE A 561 7.14 -14.92 21.94
CA ILE A 561 7.30 -16.38 22.06
C ILE A 561 8.17 -16.72 23.28
N LYS A 562 9.21 -15.92 23.55
CA LYS A 562 10.13 -16.13 24.67
C LYS A 562 9.61 -15.55 25.99
N HIS A 563 8.87 -14.45 25.92
CA HIS A 563 8.41 -13.63 27.03
C HIS A 563 6.90 -13.34 26.90
N PRO A 564 6.03 -14.35 27.05
CA PRO A 564 4.58 -14.22 26.90
C PRO A 564 3.94 -13.28 27.94
N GLU A 565 4.64 -12.94 29.03
CA GLU A 565 4.25 -11.96 30.05
C GLU A 565 4.26 -10.50 29.55
N THR A 566 4.79 -10.24 28.35
CA THR A 566 4.85 -8.90 27.77
C THR A 566 3.46 -8.39 27.40
N ALA A 567 2.98 -7.37 28.12
CA ALA A 567 1.65 -6.81 27.94
C ALA A 567 1.64 -5.48 27.18
N LEU A 568 2.80 -4.82 26.99
CA LEU A 568 2.90 -3.51 26.34
C LEU A 568 4.13 -3.44 25.43
N VAL A 569 3.94 -2.83 24.26
CA VAL A 569 5.03 -2.48 23.34
C VAL A 569 5.08 -0.97 23.17
N VAL A 570 6.28 -0.38 23.29
CA VAL A 570 6.50 1.07 23.18
C VAL A 570 7.52 1.37 22.08
N VAL A 571 7.28 2.39 21.26
CA VAL A 571 8.16 2.80 20.16
C VAL A 571 8.48 4.31 20.22
N ASP A 572 9.76 4.65 20.47
CA ASP A 572 10.29 6.02 20.54
C ASP A 572 11.29 6.32 19.40
N TYR A 573 10.95 7.07 18.36
CA TYR A 573 9.63 7.60 17.98
C TYR A 573 9.37 7.36 16.49
N LEU A 574 8.11 7.46 16.06
CA LEU A 574 7.62 7.05 14.75
C LEU A 574 8.41 7.62 13.56
N GLY A 575 8.94 8.85 13.69
CA GLY A 575 9.66 9.53 12.62
C GLY A 575 11.06 8.98 12.31
N LEU A 576 11.57 8.02 13.09
CA LEU A 576 12.86 7.37 12.87
C LEU A 576 12.73 5.96 12.26
N ILE A 577 11.50 5.46 12.08
CA ILE A 577 11.26 4.18 11.41
C ILE A 577 11.57 4.35 9.92
N LYS A 578 12.47 3.50 9.41
CA LYS A 578 12.92 3.55 8.03
C LYS A 578 11.83 3.01 7.11
N THR A 579 11.44 3.81 6.13
CA THR A 579 10.52 3.37 5.06
C THR A 579 11.32 2.96 3.82
N ARG A 580 10.94 1.84 3.21
CA ARG A 580 11.61 1.32 2.00
C ARG A 580 11.33 2.17 0.75
N THR A 581 10.24 2.93 0.75
CA THR A 581 9.79 3.74 -0.38
C THR A 581 10.43 5.13 -0.33
N THR A 582 11.08 5.56 -1.43
CA THR A 582 11.56 6.95 -1.65
C THR A 582 10.42 7.94 -1.98
N GLY A 583 9.18 7.53 -1.73
CA GLY A 583 7.97 8.27 -2.03
C GLY A 583 7.78 9.48 -1.09
N ARG A 584 6.68 10.21 -1.31
CA ARG A 584 6.34 11.35 -0.45
C ARG A 584 6.25 10.87 1.02
N HIS A 585 6.89 11.62 1.91
CA HIS A 585 7.05 11.31 3.33
C HIS A 585 5.72 11.19 4.10
N ASP A 586 4.61 11.66 3.53
CA ASP A 586 3.24 11.49 4.05
C ASP A 586 2.77 10.03 3.95
N LEU A 587 2.85 9.43 2.76
CA LEU A 587 2.48 8.02 2.52
C LEU A 587 3.28 7.05 3.39
N ALA A 588 4.58 7.36 3.55
CA ALA A 588 5.50 6.58 4.37
C ALA A 588 5.04 6.49 5.84
N VAL A 589 4.51 7.59 6.39
CA VAL A 589 4.01 7.64 7.77
C VAL A 589 2.69 6.87 7.94
N GLY A 590 1.80 6.89 6.95
CA GLY A 590 0.59 6.07 6.98
C GLY A 590 0.84 4.57 6.89
N GLU A 591 1.83 4.15 6.10
CA GLU A 591 2.24 2.73 6.06
C GLU A 591 2.76 2.26 7.41
N ILE A 592 3.59 3.07 8.08
CA ILE A 592 4.08 2.78 9.43
C ILE A 592 2.91 2.70 10.43
N SER A 593 2.02 3.68 10.42
CA SER A 593 0.84 3.74 11.30
C SER A 593 -0.05 2.49 11.17
N LYS A 594 -0.36 2.09 9.93
CA LYS A 594 -1.12 0.87 9.64
C LYS A 594 -0.39 -0.40 10.07
N GLY A 595 0.92 -0.47 9.83
CA GLY A 595 1.74 -1.60 10.26
C GLY A 595 1.74 -1.76 11.78
N LEU A 596 1.90 -0.67 12.54
CA LEU A 596 1.82 -0.69 14.01
C LEU A 596 0.44 -1.08 14.51
N LYS A 597 -0.64 -0.58 13.88
CA LYS A 597 -2.01 -0.98 14.21
C LYS A 597 -2.26 -2.47 13.92
N GLY A 598 -1.71 -2.98 12.82
CA GLY A 598 -1.75 -4.40 12.47
C GLY A 598 -0.98 -5.26 13.48
N LEU A 599 0.19 -4.80 13.94
CA LEU A 599 0.98 -5.46 14.96
C LEU A 599 0.22 -5.53 16.30
N ALA A 600 -0.35 -4.42 16.76
CA ALA A 600 -1.15 -4.39 17.99
C ALA A 600 -2.33 -5.38 17.92
N LYS A 601 -3.09 -5.35 16.81
CA LYS A 601 -4.25 -6.25 16.60
C LYS A 601 -3.89 -7.73 16.51
N SER A 602 -2.84 -8.07 15.75
CA SER A 602 -2.42 -9.46 15.58
C SER A 602 -1.71 -10.03 16.80
N GLY A 603 -1.02 -9.16 17.56
CA GLY A 603 -0.31 -9.51 18.77
C GLY A 603 -1.16 -9.55 20.03
N GLY A 604 -2.32 -8.89 20.04
CA GLY A 604 -3.24 -8.92 21.19
C GLY A 604 -2.75 -8.10 22.39
N PHE A 605 -2.01 -7.02 22.16
CA PHE A 605 -1.52 -6.10 23.20
C PHE A 605 -1.72 -4.64 22.78
N PRO A 606 -1.81 -3.69 23.72
CA PRO A 606 -1.73 -2.26 23.40
C PRO A 606 -0.31 -1.86 22.95
N LEU A 607 -0.23 -0.94 22.00
CA LEU A 607 1.03 -0.38 21.49
C LEU A 607 1.06 1.14 21.67
N ILE A 608 2.10 1.66 22.32
CA ILE A 608 2.34 3.11 22.46
C ILE A 608 3.39 3.55 21.43
N ALA A 609 3.03 4.50 20.58
CA ALA A 609 3.93 5.12 19.62
C ALA A 609 4.14 6.60 19.94
N LEU A 610 5.39 7.03 20.09
CA LEU A 610 5.71 8.45 20.25
C LEU A 610 5.68 9.16 18.90
N SER A 611 5.14 10.38 18.88
CA SER A 611 5.08 11.22 17.68
C SER A 611 5.51 12.65 17.97
N GLN A 612 6.10 13.31 16.97
CA GLN A 612 6.54 14.70 17.07
C GLN A 612 5.55 15.64 16.39
N LEU A 613 5.17 16.72 17.08
CA LEU A 613 4.28 17.74 16.52
C LEU A 613 4.99 18.67 15.52
N SER A 614 4.23 19.15 14.54
CA SER A 614 4.67 20.17 13.59
C SER A 614 5.03 21.49 14.29
N ARG A 615 5.92 22.30 13.69
CA ARG A 615 6.29 23.62 14.25
C ARG A 615 5.14 24.63 14.20
N GLY A 616 4.08 24.36 13.42
CA GLY A 616 2.93 25.26 13.24
C GLY A 616 2.19 25.57 14.54
N VAL A 617 2.20 24.65 15.51
CA VAL A 617 1.59 24.84 16.85
C VAL A 617 2.10 26.08 17.56
N GLU A 618 3.38 26.43 17.38
CA GLU A 618 4.03 27.56 18.06
C GLU A 618 3.59 28.93 17.48
N SER A 619 3.06 28.94 16.26
CA SER A 619 2.59 30.17 15.58
C SER A 619 1.16 30.57 15.95
N ARG A 620 0.39 29.67 16.58
CA ARG A 620 -0.99 29.92 16.99
C ARG A 620 -1.03 30.74 18.29
N PRO A 621 -1.99 31.66 18.46
CA PRO A 621 -2.16 32.38 19.73
C PRO A 621 -2.35 31.43 20.93
N ASN A 622 -3.12 30.35 20.73
CA ASN A 622 -3.19 29.22 21.66
C ASN A 622 -2.23 28.13 21.19
N LYS A 623 -1.15 27.93 21.95
CA LYS A 623 -0.07 26.96 21.66
C LYS A 623 -0.39 25.53 22.14
N ARG A 624 -1.60 25.28 22.65
CA ARG A 624 -2.05 23.91 22.99
C ARG A 624 -2.18 23.06 21.71
N PRO A 625 -1.53 21.89 21.65
CA PRO A 625 -1.61 20.99 20.50
C PRO A 625 -3.03 20.55 20.16
N MET A 626 -3.27 20.27 18.88
CA MET A 626 -4.51 19.66 18.37
C MET A 626 -4.18 18.57 17.34
N ASN A 627 -5.14 17.68 17.01
CA ASN A 627 -4.92 16.56 16.08
C ASN A 627 -4.28 16.98 14.74
N SER A 628 -4.63 18.15 14.22
CA SER A 628 -4.04 18.68 12.98
C SER A 628 -2.56 19.06 13.07
N ASP A 629 -1.99 19.15 14.28
CA ASP A 629 -0.57 19.44 14.48
C ASP A 629 0.32 18.20 14.35
N LEU A 630 -0.26 16.98 14.39
CA LEU A 630 0.46 15.75 14.09
C LEU A 630 1.02 15.85 12.67
N LYS A 631 2.32 15.59 12.50
CA LYS A 631 2.92 15.56 11.16
C LYS A 631 2.19 14.51 10.32
N ASN A 632 1.66 14.93 9.16
CA ASN A 632 0.85 14.10 8.27
C ASN A 632 -0.43 13.55 8.95
N SER A 633 -1.12 14.44 9.69
CA SER A 633 -2.22 14.14 10.63
C SER A 633 -3.29 13.18 10.16
N GLY A 634 -3.63 13.13 8.86
CA GLY A 634 -4.78 12.36 8.38
C GLY A 634 -4.71 10.85 8.64
N GLU A 635 -3.55 10.23 8.40
CA GLU A 635 -3.43 8.76 8.48
C GLU A 635 -3.18 8.29 9.93
N ILE A 636 -2.30 8.98 10.66
CA ILE A 636 -2.08 8.73 12.10
C ILE A 636 -3.39 8.90 12.86
N GLU A 637 -4.11 9.99 12.62
CA GLU A 637 -5.38 10.24 13.29
C GLU A 637 -6.40 9.15 12.93
N ALA A 638 -6.43 8.60 11.72
CA ALA A 638 -7.39 7.54 11.36
C ALA A 638 -7.13 6.24 12.15
N ASP A 639 -5.87 5.81 12.23
CA ASP A 639 -5.50 4.49 12.78
C ASP A 639 -5.45 4.47 14.31
N ALA A 640 -5.13 5.61 14.95
CA ALA A 640 -5.05 5.73 16.41
C ALA A 640 -6.39 5.44 17.10
N ASP A 641 -6.34 4.78 18.26
CA ASP A 641 -7.49 4.62 19.15
C ASP A 641 -7.50 5.71 20.23
N ILE A 642 -6.31 6.06 20.74
CA ILE A 642 -6.08 7.09 21.76
C ILE A 642 -4.97 8.04 21.30
N ILE A 643 -5.16 9.35 21.43
CA ILE A 643 -4.12 10.36 21.17
C ILE A 643 -3.97 11.27 22.39
N LEU A 644 -2.81 11.17 23.04
CA LEU A 644 -2.39 11.99 24.17
C LEU A 644 -1.44 13.09 23.68
N MET A 645 -1.72 14.34 24.01
CA MET A 645 -0.89 15.47 23.66
C MET A 645 -0.37 16.21 24.89
N LEU A 646 0.95 16.32 24.99
CA LEU A 646 1.60 16.99 26.11
C LEU A 646 1.72 18.50 25.88
N TYR A 647 1.37 19.28 26.90
CA TYR A 647 1.54 20.73 26.93
C TYR A 647 2.09 21.19 28.29
N ARG A 648 3.07 22.10 28.25
CA ARG A 648 3.62 22.77 29.43
C ARG A 648 3.66 24.26 29.16
N ASP A 649 2.87 25.02 29.90
CA ASP A 649 2.73 26.46 29.66
C ASP A 649 4.03 27.22 29.96
N GLU A 650 4.78 26.78 30.98
CA GLU A 650 6.05 27.38 31.42
C GLU A 650 7.14 27.42 30.34
N VAL A 651 7.07 26.52 29.35
CA VAL A 651 8.01 26.49 28.21
C VAL A 651 7.79 27.69 27.28
N TYR A 652 6.56 28.18 27.21
CA TYR A 652 6.17 29.30 26.37
C TYR A 652 5.99 30.61 27.14
N ASN A 653 5.61 30.52 28.41
CA ASN A 653 5.27 31.62 29.30
C ASN A 653 5.98 31.41 30.65
N PRO A 654 7.23 31.86 30.82
CA PRO A 654 8.02 31.62 32.04
C PRO A 654 7.37 32.12 33.34
N ASP A 655 6.55 33.17 33.26
CA ASP A 655 5.85 33.80 34.39
C ASP A 655 4.45 33.23 34.65
N THR A 656 4.11 32.08 34.06
CA THR A 656 2.80 31.44 34.22
C THR A 656 2.55 30.98 35.66
N GLN A 657 1.30 31.09 36.11
CA GLN A 657 0.89 30.54 37.42
C GLN A 657 0.90 29.01 37.42
N ALA A 658 0.83 28.37 36.25
CA ALA A 658 0.89 26.93 36.07
C ALA A 658 2.33 26.36 36.01
N ARG A 659 3.31 27.05 36.63
CA ARG A 659 4.71 26.61 36.61
C ARG A 659 4.86 25.25 37.30
N GLY A 660 5.59 24.34 36.68
CA GLY A 660 5.75 22.96 37.13
C GLY A 660 4.51 22.08 36.93
N ILE A 661 3.50 22.52 36.15
CA ILE A 661 2.33 21.73 35.80
C ILE A 661 2.39 21.36 34.32
N ALA A 662 2.17 20.09 34.02
CA ALA A 662 2.04 19.56 32.67
C ALA A 662 0.61 19.08 32.43
N GLU A 663 0.08 19.42 31.26
CA GLU A 663 -1.21 18.98 30.75
C GLU A 663 -1.03 17.77 29.83
N ILE A 664 -1.71 16.67 30.14
CA ILE A 664 -1.90 15.52 29.26
C ILE A 664 -3.29 15.65 28.65
N ASN A 665 -3.35 16.08 27.40
CA ASN A 665 -4.61 16.32 26.68
C ASN A 665 -5.01 15.08 25.89
N ILE A 666 -6.14 14.46 26.25
CA ILE A 666 -6.77 13.39 25.47
C ILE A 666 -7.53 14.04 24.33
N THR A 667 -6.89 14.10 23.17
CA THR A 667 -7.39 14.77 21.95
C THR A 667 -8.17 13.84 21.03
N LYS A 668 -7.98 12.53 21.20
CA LYS A 668 -8.79 11.48 20.58
C LYS A 668 -8.92 10.30 21.54
N GLN A 669 -10.12 9.75 21.64
CA GLN A 669 -10.45 8.53 22.37
C GLN A 669 -11.62 7.87 21.64
N ARG A 670 -11.47 6.66 21.09
CA ARG A 670 -12.59 5.98 20.40
C ARG A 670 -13.70 5.54 21.35
N ASN A 671 -13.32 5.12 22.56
CA ASN A 671 -14.21 4.42 23.50
C ASN A 671 -14.55 5.22 24.76
N GLY A 672 -14.37 6.55 24.78
CA GLY A 672 -14.50 7.33 26.01
C GLY A 672 -14.48 8.85 25.81
N SER A 673 -14.48 9.56 26.93
CA SER A 673 -14.53 11.03 26.94
C SER A 673 -13.18 11.66 26.65
N LEU A 674 -13.19 12.79 25.93
CA LEU A 674 -12.03 13.68 25.85
C LEU A 674 -11.82 14.43 27.17
N GLY A 675 -10.61 14.95 27.38
CA GLY A 675 -10.33 15.78 28.54
C GLY A 675 -8.85 16.04 28.75
N THR A 676 -8.56 16.82 29.78
CA THR A 676 -7.19 17.13 30.22
C THR A 676 -6.95 16.50 31.58
N ILE A 677 -5.76 15.93 31.75
CA ILE A 677 -5.25 15.46 33.04
C ILE A 677 -4.02 16.29 33.37
N TYR A 678 -3.88 16.65 34.63
CA TYR A 678 -2.75 17.42 35.11
C TYR A 678 -1.76 16.51 35.83
N ARG A 679 -0.48 16.77 35.63
CA ARG A 679 0.61 16.13 36.37
C ARG A 679 1.60 17.21 36.80
N ARG A 680 2.23 17.03 37.96
CA ARG A 680 3.36 17.88 38.33
C ARG A 680 4.58 17.43 37.53
N PHE A 681 5.29 18.39 36.93
CA PHE A 681 6.55 18.14 36.23
C PHE A 681 7.69 18.76 37.04
N TYR A 682 8.43 17.91 37.77
CA TYR A 682 9.45 18.34 38.71
C TYR A 682 10.71 17.49 38.56
N ASN A 683 11.90 18.12 38.64
CA ASN A 683 13.19 17.46 38.40
C ASN A 683 13.31 16.72 37.05
N GLY A 684 12.44 17.04 36.09
CA GLY A 684 12.38 16.36 34.80
C GLY A 684 11.50 15.10 34.77
N HIS A 685 10.73 14.82 35.82
CA HIS A 685 9.87 13.64 35.97
C HIS A 685 8.41 14.03 36.22
N PHE A 686 7.47 13.14 35.88
CA PHE A 686 6.03 13.32 36.13
C PHE A 686 5.64 12.78 37.51
N LEU A 687 4.89 13.57 38.27
CA LEU A 687 4.42 13.21 39.62
C LEU A 687 2.91 13.50 39.76
N PRO A 688 2.21 12.84 40.70
CA PRO A 688 0.82 13.14 41.03
C PRO A 688 0.63 14.60 41.47
N VAL A 689 -0.53 15.18 41.15
CA VAL A 689 -0.93 16.53 41.53
C VAL A 689 -2.43 16.59 41.77
N ASP A 690 -2.87 17.48 42.65
CA ASP A 690 -4.30 17.77 42.80
C ASP A 690 -4.87 18.37 41.50
N GLN A 691 -5.83 17.66 40.90
CA GLN A 691 -6.38 17.99 39.58
C GLN A 691 -7.11 19.33 39.58
N GLU A 692 -7.87 19.65 40.63
CA GLU A 692 -8.66 20.88 40.67
C GLU A 692 -7.77 22.11 40.85
N SER A 693 -6.80 22.05 41.76
CA SER A 693 -5.81 23.10 41.94
C SER A 693 -5.02 23.35 40.65
N ALA A 694 -4.59 22.27 39.98
CA ALA A 694 -3.84 22.37 38.73
C ALA A 694 -4.69 22.95 37.58
N ARG A 695 -5.98 22.58 37.50
CA ARG A 695 -6.93 23.13 36.55
C ARG A 695 -7.13 24.63 36.73
N VAL A 696 -7.29 25.09 37.96
CA VAL A 696 -7.44 26.52 38.29
C VAL A 696 -6.20 27.29 37.85
N LEU A 697 -5.00 26.80 38.17
CA LEU A 697 -3.73 27.46 37.81
C LEU A 697 -3.47 27.46 36.29
N SER A 698 -3.93 26.43 35.58
CA SER A 698 -3.71 26.27 34.12
C SER A 698 -4.76 26.96 33.25
N THR A 699 -5.86 27.44 33.86
CA THR A 699 -6.93 28.14 33.13
C THR A 699 -6.45 29.55 32.76
N PRO A 700 -6.39 29.91 31.45
CA PRO A 700 -6.00 31.27 31.07
C PRO A 700 -6.97 32.28 31.66
N MET A 701 -6.46 33.30 32.37
CA MET A 701 -7.29 34.45 32.74
C MET A 701 -7.91 35.02 31.45
N LYS A 702 -9.25 35.16 31.43
CA LYS A 702 -9.95 35.81 30.31
C LYS A 702 -9.24 37.13 30.01
N PRO A 703 -8.86 37.41 28.76
CA PRO A 703 -8.36 38.72 28.41
C PRO A 703 -9.43 39.73 28.84
N GLY A 704 -9.05 40.68 29.69
CA GLY A 704 -9.93 41.80 30.04
C GLY A 704 -10.49 42.39 28.77
N ASN A 705 -11.82 42.57 28.75
CA ASN A 705 -12.58 43.05 27.61
C ASN A 705 -11.80 44.18 26.91
N PRO A 706 -11.43 44.05 25.62
CA PRO A 706 -10.73 45.13 24.94
C PRO A 706 -11.65 46.34 25.01
N ARG A 707 -11.18 47.41 25.67
CA ARG A 707 -11.88 48.69 25.69
C ARG A 707 -12.28 49.01 24.25
N ARG A 708 -13.58 49.19 24.01
CA ARG A 708 -14.13 49.79 22.80
C ARG A 708 -13.42 51.12 22.59
N TYR A 709 -12.35 51.12 21.80
CA TYR A 709 -11.74 52.34 21.30
C TYR A 709 -12.43 52.69 19.98
N ASN A 710 -13.22 53.74 20.10
CA ASN A 710 -13.83 54.49 19.03
C ASN A 710 -12.72 54.91 18.04
N LYS A 711 -12.68 54.34 16.83
CA LYS A 711 -11.81 54.83 15.75
C LYS A 711 -12.68 55.48 14.69
N SER A 712 -12.48 56.79 14.60
CA SER A 712 -13.01 57.69 13.58
C SER A 712 -12.70 57.19 12.18
N TYR A 713 -13.74 57.15 11.36
CA TYR A 713 -13.73 56.82 9.94
C TYR A 713 -12.84 57.81 9.16
N TRP A 714 -11.76 57.33 8.55
CA TRP A 714 -11.07 58.05 7.50
C TRP A 714 -11.66 57.63 6.15
N TYR A 715 -12.57 58.46 5.64
CA TYR A 715 -12.98 58.45 4.25
C TYR A 715 -11.79 58.88 3.38
N VAL A 716 -11.22 57.97 2.59
CA VAL A 716 -10.55 58.38 1.35
C VAL A 716 -11.65 58.47 0.29
N MET A 717 -12.42 59.56 0.35
CA MET A 717 -13.09 60.04 -0.84
C MET A 717 -11.97 60.49 -1.78
N LEU A 718 -11.94 59.94 -3.00
CA LEU A 718 -11.20 60.54 -4.12
C LEU A 718 -11.34 62.05 -4.00
N THR A 719 -10.22 62.73 -3.82
CA THR A 719 -10.18 64.18 -3.85
C THR A 719 -10.85 64.62 -5.15
N ARG A 720 -11.47 65.81 -5.14
CA ARG A 720 -12.05 66.38 -6.36
C ARG A 720 -11.02 66.37 -7.50
N ARG A 721 -9.75 66.58 -7.15
CA ARG A 721 -8.58 66.44 -8.01
C ARG A 721 -8.42 65.04 -8.62
N GLU A 722 -8.50 63.96 -7.83
CA GLU A 722 -8.43 62.59 -8.36
C GLU A 722 -9.67 62.21 -9.19
N LYS A 723 -10.86 62.70 -8.83
CA LYS A 723 -12.06 62.57 -9.68
C LYS A 723 -11.93 63.32 -10.99
N ASP A 724 -11.31 64.50 -10.99
CA ASP A 724 -11.07 65.29 -12.18
C ASP A 724 -9.95 64.66 -13.04
N MET A 725 -8.93 64.05 -12.41
CA MET A 725 -7.90 63.26 -13.09
C MET A 725 -8.41 61.95 -13.69
N LEU A 726 -9.48 61.36 -13.15
CA LEU A 726 -10.17 60.22 -13.78
C LEU A 726 -11.03 60.64 -14.98
N LYS A 727 -11.44 61.92 -15.05
CA LYS A 727 -12.24 62.47 -16.16
C LYS A 727 -11.38 62.99 -17.32
N GLN A 728 -10.15 63.40 -17.04
CA GLN A 728 -9.20 63.81 -18.06
C GLN A 728 -8.32 62.61 -18.40
N GLN A 729 -8.19 62.28 -19.69
CA GLN A 729 -7.37 61.17 -20.19
C GLN A 729 -5.86 61.27 -19.84
N ASP A 730 -5.43 62.27 -19.05
CA ASP A 730 -4.08 62.41 -18.51
C ASP A 730 -3.89 61.59 -17.22
N MET A 731 -3.79 60.27 -17.40
CA MET A 731 -3.46 59.33 -16.32
C MET A 731 -1.96 58.97 -16.26
N THR A 732 -1.08 59.83 -16.77
CA THR A 732 0.33 59.52 -16.98
C THR A 732 1.21 59.55 -15.73
N GLU A 733 0.79 60.07 -14.57
CA GLU A 733 1.79 60.42 -13.55
C GLU A 733 1.56 60.17 -12.05
N THR A 734 0.47 59.59 -11.50
CA THR A 734 0.38 59.66 -10.00
C THR A 734 -0.33 58.58 -9.17
N ALA A 735 -0.91 57.52 -9.71
CA ALA A 735 -1.38 56.41 -8.86
C ALA A 735 -1.29 55.06 -9.56
N ALA A 736 -0.33 54.23 -9.13
CA ALA A 736 -0.19 52.87 -9.63
C ALA A 736 -1.35 51.95 -9.20
N ALA A 737 -2.05 52.29 -8.11
CA ALA A 737 -3.25 51.57 -7.67
C ALA A 737 -4.27 52.51 -7.02
N VAL A 738 -5.55 52.26 -7.31
CA VAL A 738 -6.69 52.94 -6.68
C VAL A 738 -7.49 51.89 -5.92
N LEU A 739 -7.63 52.05 -4.61
CA LEU A 739 -8.37 51.13 -3.77
C LEU A 739 -9.64 51.80 -3.25
N HIS A 740 -10.77 51.12 -3.37
CA HIS A 740 -12.06 51.57 -2.84
C HIS A 740 -12.51 50.68 -1.68
N PHE A 741 -12.79 51.32 -0.54
CA PHE A 741 -13.44 50.67 0.60
C PHE A 741 -14.94 50.88 0.51
N LEU A 742 -15.71 49.80 0.57
CA LEU A 742 -17.16 49.83 0.68
C LEU A 742 -17.57 49.44 2.10
N PRO A 743 -17.85 50.41 2.99
CA PRO A 743 -18.35 50.10 4.33
C PRO A 743 -19.75 49.51 4.22
N ALA A 744 -19.85 48.19 4.29
CA ALA A 744 -21.11 47.48 4.35
C ALA A 744 -20.95 46.09 4.93
N ASP A 745 -21.99 45.63 5.61
CA ASP A 745 -21.97 44.32 6.29
C ASP A 745 -22.25 43.18 5.30
N LYS A 746 -22.79 43.52 4.13
CA LYS A 746 -23.32 42.59 3.12
C LYS A 746 -23.20 43.20 1.71
N TRP A 747 -22.91 42.38 0.71
CA TRP A 747 -22.98 42.77 -0.72
C TRP A 747 -24.42 42.90 -1.25
N VAL A 748 -25.43 42.64 -0.41
CA VAL A 748 -26.85 42.38 -0.77
C VAL A 748 -27.51 43.47 -1.62
N THR A 749 -27.02 44.70 -1.65
CA THR A 749 -27.68 45.74 -2.46
C THR A 749 -26.99 45.92 -3.82
N PRO A 750 -27.69 45.69 -4.96
CA PRO A 750 -27.18 45.97 -6.30
C PRO A 750 -26.61 47.39 -6.44
N ARG A 751 -27.17 48.34 -5.68
CA ARG A 751 -26.74 49.74 -5.60
C ARG A 751 -25.28 49.93 -5.16
N MET A 752 -24.68 48.98 -4.44
CA MET A 752 -23.28 49.11 -4.01
C MET A 752 -22.32 49.00 -5.17
N MET A 753 -22.47 47.96 -6.00
CA MET A 753 -21.65 47.82 -7.20
C MET A 753 -21.87 49.01 -8.12
N THR A 754 -23.13 49.43 -8.32
CA THR A 754 -23.45 50.62 -9.12
C THR A 754 -22.82 51.91 -8.58
N ARG A 755 -22.60 52.05 -7.27
CA ARG A 755 -21.92 53.22 -6.70
C ARG A 755 -20.42 53.21 -7.00
N THR A 756 -19.76 52.06 -6.91
CA THR A 756 -18.31 51.95 -7.11
C THR A 756 -17.96 51.94 -8.59
N THR A 757 -18.66 51.12 -9.39
CA THR A 757 -18.44 51.09 -10.84
C THR A 757 -19.01 52.33 -11.50
N GLY A 758 -20.11 52.92 -10.99
CA GLY A 758 -20.75 54.09 -11.57
C GLY A 758 -19.89 55.36 -11.58
N SER A 759 -18.82 55.41 -10.78
CA SER A 759 -17.81 56.47 -10.90
C SER A 759 -16.75 56.22 -11.98
N LEU A 760 -16.65 54.98 -12.49
CA LEU A 760 -15.72 54.63 -13.56
C LEU A 760 -16.37 54.93 -14.92
N PRO A 761 -15.65 55.57 -15.86
CA PRO A 761 -16.12 55.78 -17.22
C PRO A 761 -16.43 54.45 -17.93
N ASP A 762 -17.31 54.50 -18.93
CA ASP A 762 -17.53 53.40 -19.86
C ASP A 762 -16.21 53.09 -20.61
N ASP A 763 -15.98 51.84 -21.01
CA ASP A 763 -14.80 51.41 -21.77
C ASP A 763 -13.45 51.84 -21.16
N SER A 764 -13.31 51.78 -19.82
CA SER A 764 -12.13 52.28 -19.11
C SER A 764 -11.14 51.20 -18.67
N ILE A 765 -11.59 49.94 -18.53
CA ILE A 765 -10.81 48.84 -17.96
C ILE A 765 -10.37 47.86 -19.06
N ASP A 766 -9.10 47.46 -19.05
CA ASP A 766 -8.54 46.53 -20.02
C ASP A 766 -8.72 45.06 -19.60
N LEU A 767 -8.67 44.78 -18.30
CA LEU A 767 -8.79 43.44 -17.76
C LEU A 767 -9.52 43.44 -16.42
N ILE A 768 -10.56 42.62 -16.28
CA ILE A 768 -11.19 42.34 -14.98
C ILE A 768 -10.81 40.93 -14.56
N VAL A 769 -10.23 40.77 -13.37
CA VAL A 769 -9.96 39.47 -12.75
C VAL A 769 -10.57 39.52 -11.36
N THR A 770 -11.66 38.78 -11.13
CA THR A 770 -12.42 38.96 -9.90
C THR A 770 -13.04 37.68 -9.38
N ASP A 771 -13.12 37.59 -8.04
CA ASP A 771 -13.60 36.43 -7.28
C ASP A 771 -14.82 36.78 -6.44
N PRO A 772 -16.03 36.82 -7.05
CA PRO A 772 -17.25 37.10 -6.30
C PRO A 772 -17.49 36.03 -5.23
N PRO A 773 -18.32 36.32 -4.20
CA PRO A 773 -18.85 35.31 -3.30
C PRO A 773 -19.47 34.15 -4.10
N TYR A 774 -19.27 32.91 -3.65
CA TYR A 774 -19.70 31.70 -4.36
C TYR A 774 -21.11 31.23 -3.99
N PHE A 775 -21.71 31.85 -2.98
CA PHE A 775 -23.01 31.52 -2.42
C PHE A 775 -23.07 30.15 -1.71
N LYS A 776 -23.15 30.16 -0.37
CA LYS A 776 -23.22 28.97 0.50
C LYS A 776 -22.08 27.97 0.30
N VAL A 777 -20.90 28.44 -0.08
CA VAL A 777 -19.67 27.61 -0.19
C VAL A 777 -18.73 27.85 0.99
N LYS A 778 -18.69 29.09 1.50
CA LYS A 778 -17.91 29.50 2.67
C LYS A 778 -18.84 29.74 3.85
N PRO A 779 -18.42 29.48 5.09
CA PRO A 779 -19.25 29.69 6.27
C PRO A 779 -19.40 31.17 6.66
N ASN A 780 -18.69 32.08 5.98
CA ASN A 780 -18.71 33.51 6.26
C ASN A 780 -20.04 34.17 5.89
N ASP A 781 -20.48 35.17 6.65
CA ASP A 781 -21.76 35.85 6.45
C ASP A 781 -21.89 36.50 5.06
N TRP A 782 -20.79 37.02 4.52
CA TRP A 782 -20.75 37.62 3.18
C TRP A 782 -21.03 36.60 2.06
N ASP A 783 -20.82 35.30 2.28
CA ASP A 783 -21.11 34.24 1.30
C ASP A 783 -22.49 33.60 1.49
N ASN A 784 -23.11 33.77 2.67
CA ASN A 784 -24.39 33.17 3.05
C ASN A 784 -25.55 34.18 3.05
N GLN A 785 -25.37 35.34 2.41
CA GLN A 785 -26.30 36.46 2.51
C GLN A 785 -27.56 36.35 1.62
N TRP A 786 -27.56 35.51 0.59
CA TRP A 786 -28.73 35.25 -0.26
C TRP A 786 -29.52 34.05 0.27
N LYS A 787 -30.83 33.99 0.00
CA LYS A 787 -31.68 32.88 0.47
C LYS A 787 -31.71 31.75 -0.55
N GLU A 788 -32.05 32.11 -1.78
CA GLU A 788 -32.22 31.21 -2.91
C GLU A 788 -31.15 31.46 -3.99
N ASP A 789 -30.93 30.48 -4.86
CA ASP A 789 -29.99 30.55 -5.99
C ASP A 789 -30.33 31.72 -6.93
N GLU A 790 -31.61 31.98 -7.17
CA GLU A 790 -32.10 33.09 -8.01
C GLU A 790 -31.74 34.47 -7.45
N ASP A 791 -31.72 34.65 -6.12
CA ASP A 791 -31.37 35.93 -5.49
C ASP A 791 -29.89 36.26 -5.74
N TYR A 792 -29.03 35.25 -5.63
CA TYR A 792 -27.60 35.37 -5.91
C TYR A 792 -27.34 35.62 -7.40
N LEU A 793 -27.98 34.86 -8.29
CA LEU A 793 -27.82 35.02 -9.73
C LEU A 793 -28.29 36.41 -10.22
N LYS A 794 -29.42 36.92 -9.71
CA LYS A 794 -29.88 38.30 -10.01
C LYS A 794 -28.88 39.35 -9.55
N TRP A 795 -28.28 39.19 -8.37
CA TRP A 795 -27.26 40.11 -7.88
C TRP A 795 -25.99 40.07 -8.75
N LEU A 796 -25.53 38.87 -9.13
CA LEU A 796 -24.36 38.72 -9.98
C LEU A 796 -24.61 39.27 -11.40
N ASP A 797 -25.80 39.10 -11.97
CA ASP A 797 -26.17 39.70 -13.26
C ASP A 797 -26.05 41.23 -13.25
N HIS A 798 -26.49 41.87 -12.16
CA HIS A 798 -26.30 43.32 -12.00
C HIS A 798 -24.82 43.72 -11.95
N CYS A 799 -23.96 42.89 -11.35
CA CYS A 799 -22.51 43.11 -11.35
C CYS A 799 -21.93 42.93 -12.76
N LEU A 800 -22.34 41.87 -13.48
CA LEU A 800 -21.92 41.60 -14.86
C LEU A 800 -22.35 42.73 -15.82
N ALA A 801 -23.55 43.30 -15.63
CA ALA A 801 -23.98 44.47 -16.39
C ALA A 801 -23.08 45.69 -16.18
N GLN A 802 -22.58 45.89 -14.96
CA GLN A 802 -21.60 46.94 -14.67
C GLN A 802 -20.22 46.64 -15.24
N PHE A 803 -19.78 45.37 -15.18
CA PHE A 803 -18.52 44.94 -15.77
C PHE A 803 -18.54 45.12 -17.29
N TRP A 804 -19.68 44.84 -17.93
CA TRP A 804 -19.87 45.03 -19.36
C TRP A 804 -19.66 46.48 -19.75
N ARG A 805 -20.27 47.41 -19.00
CA ARG A 805 -20.14 48.85 -19.25
C ARG A 805 -18.70 49.37 -19.12
N VAL A 806 -17.96 48.91 -18.11
CA VAL A 806 -16.61 49.46 -17.82
C VAL A 806 -15.49 48.76 -18.58
N LEU A 807 -15.69 47.53 -19.06
CA LEU A 807 -14.69 46.76 -19.80
C LEU A 807 -14.61 47.28 -21.23
N LYS A 808 -13.41 47.60 -21.71
CA LYS A 808 -13.19 47.99 -23.11
C LYS A 808 -13.67 46.92 -24.09
N PRO A 809 -14.00 47.27 -25.34
CA PRO A 809 -14.35 46.29 -26.37
C PRO A 809 -13.26 45.26 -26.65
N SER A 810 -11.98 45.61 -26.43
CA SER A 810 -10.81 44.72 -26.52
C SER A 810 -10.39 44.13 -25.16
N GLY A 811 -11.19 44.35 -24.11
CA GLY A 811 -10.90 43.88 -22.77
C GLY A 811 -11.26 42.42 -22.54
N SER A 812 -10.67 41.83 -21.51
CA SER A 812 -10.98 40.46 -21.09
C SER A 812 -11.51 40.40 -19.65
N LEU A 813 -12.32 39.39 -19.34
CA LEU A 813 -12.90 39.16 -18.02
C LEU A 813 -12.59 37.72 -17.57
N TYR A 814 -11.98 37.58 -16.39
CA TYR A 814 -11.88 36.32 -15.65
C TYR A 814 -12.77 36.40 -14.41
N LEU A 815 -13.75 35.50 -14.33
CA LEU A 815 -14.68 35.39 -13.21
C LEU A 815 -14.48 34.03 -12.54
N PHE A 816 -14.02 34.01 -11.30
CA PHE A 816 -13.96 32.78 -10.52
C PHE A 816 -15.37 32.38 -10.08
N CYS A 817 -15.70 31.09 -10.17
CA CYS A 817 -17.00 30.59 -9.75
C CYS A 817 -16.88 29.24 -9.03
N GLY A 818 -17.78 29.05 -8.06
CA GLY A 818 -17.92 27.79 -7.36
C GLY A 818 -18.51 26.74 -8.27
N HIS A 819 -18.12 25.49 -8.10
CA HIS A 819 -18.59 24.37 -8.93
C HIS A 819 -20.12 24.21 -8.99
N ARG A 820 -20.85 24.63 -7.95
CA ARG A 820 -22.29 24.41 -7.81
C ARG A 820 -23.14 25.17 -8.84
N LEU A 821 -22.83 26.44 -9.07
CA LEU A 821 -23.57 27.34 -9.97
C LEU A 821 -22.76 27.75 -11.22
N ALA A 822 -21.64 27.08 -11.49
CA ALA A 822 -20.76 27.45 -12.59
C ALA A 822 -21.48 27.47 -13.94
N SER A 823 -22.36 26.49 -14.20
CA SER A 823 -23.14 26.40 -15.44
C SER A 823 -24.18 27.51 -15.56
N ASP A 824 -24.92 27.82 -14.49
CA ASP A 824 -25.91 28.91 -14.50
C ASP A 824 -25.24 30.27 -14.68
N ILE A 825 -24.10 30.48 -14.03
CA ILE A 825 -23.29 31.69 -14.19
C ILE A 825 -22.74 31.78 -15.62
N GLU A 826 -22.30 30.67 -16.22
CA GLU A 826 -21.83 30.66 -17.61
C GLU A 826 -22.95 31.01 -18.59
N ILE A 827 -24.15 30.45 -18.41
CA ILE A 827 -25.33 30.76 -19.24
C ILE A 827 -25.69 32.24 -19.12
N MET A 828 -25.75 32.77 -17.90
CA MET A 828 -26.02 34.20 -17.64
C MET A 828 -24.93 35.11 -18.26
N MET A 829 -23.66 34.74 -18.10
CA MET A 829 -22.53 35.50 -18.65
C MET A 829 -22.56 35.50 -20.18
N ARG A 830 -23.03 34.42 -20.81
CA ARG A 830 -23.30 34.32 -22.26
C ARG A 830 -24.46 35.17 -22.76
N GLU A 831 -25.16 35.91 -21.90
CA GLU A 831 -26.11 36.94 -22.33
C GLU A 831 -25.45 38.31 -22.55
N ARG A 832 -24.26 38.55 -21.93
CA ARG A 832 -23.55 39.85 -21.96
C ARG A 832 -22.14 39.77 -22.52
N PHE A 833 -21.49 38.63 -22.46
CA PHE A 833 -20.10 38.42 -22.87
C PHE A 833 -19.94 37.20 -23.76
N ASN A 834 -18.91 37.21 -24.60
CA ASN A 834 -18.51 36.04 -25.36
C ASN A 834 -17.58 35.18 -24.49
N VAL A 835 -18.12 34.14 -23.83
CA VAL A 835 -17.33 33.21 -23.02
C VAL A 835 -16.43 32.38 -23.93
N LEU A 836 -15.12 32.58 -23.81
CA LEU A 836 -14.09 31.97 -24.67
C LEU A 836 -13.73 30.56 -24.21
N ASN A 837 -13.53 30.36 -22.91
CA ASN A 837 -13.31 29.04 -22.32
C ASN A 837 -13.67 29.01 -20.82
N HIS A 838 -13.68 27.79 -20.26
CA HIS A 838 -13.80 27.56 -18.83
C HIS A 838 -12.52 26.95 -18.25
N ILE A 839 -11.72 27.71 -17.52
CA ILE A 839 -10.47 27.19 -16.96
C ILE A 839 -10.80 26.38 -15.70
N ILE A 840 -10.36 25.13 -15.66
CA ILE A 840 -10.44 24.21 -14.55
C ILE A 840 -9.15 24.33 -13.73
N TRP A 841 -9.22 24.96 -12.57
CA TRP A 841 -8.12 24.92 -11.62
C TRP A 841 -8.19 23.64 -10.79
N ALA A 842 -7.41 22.63 -11.16
CA ALA A 842 -7.22 21.39 -10.41
C ALA A 842 -6.16 21.59 -9.32
N LYS A 843 -6.61 21.68 -8.08
CA LYS A 843 -5.73 21.93 -6.93
C LYS A 843 -4.91 20.66 -6.65
N PRO A 844 -3.57 20.68 -6.70
CA PRO A 844 -2.73 19.49 -6.46
C PRO A 844 -2.78 18.98 -5.01
N SER A 845 -3.32 19.76 -4.08
CA SER A 845 -3.54 19.40 -2.68
C SER A 845 -4.73 20.20 -2.12
N GLY A 846 -5.37 19.66 -1.07
CA GLY A 846 -6.49 20.32 -0.42
C GLY A 846 -7.15 19.46 0.65
N ARG A 847 -8.31 19.91 1.16
CA ARG A 847 -8.99 19.30 2.32
C ARG A 847 -9.40 17.84 2.08
N TRP A 848 -9.68 17.44 0.83
CA TRP A 848 -10.06 16.06 0.50
C TRP A 848 -8.98 15.02 0.84
N ASN A 849 -7.70 15.41 0.91
CA ASN A 849 -6.63 14.51 1.34
C ASN A 849 -6.80 14.05 2.80
N GLY A 850 -7.55 14.79 3.63
CA GLY A 850 -7.87 14.44 5.01
C GLY A 850 -9.33 14.03 5.25
N CYS A 851 -10.13 13.85 4.20
CA CYS A 851 -11.52 13.41 4.35
C CYS A 851 -11.59 11.88 4.46
N ASN A 852 -12.40 11.38 5.39
CA ASN A 852 -12.77 9.96 5.45
C ASN A 852 -13.54 9.60 4.16
N LYS A 853 -12.92 8.77 3.31
CA LYS A 853 -13.41 8.47 1.95
C LYS A 853 -14.74 7.73 1.99
N GLU A 854 -14.93 6.88 2.99
CA GLU A 854 -16.12 6.04 3.19
C GLU A 854 -17.36 6.86 3.61
N SER A 855 -17.16 8.03 4.22
CA SER A 855 -18.23 8.94 4.65
C SER A 855 -18.70 9.91 3.56
N LEU A 856 -17.96 10.04 2.47
CA LEU A 856 -18.34 10.89 1.34
C LEU A 856 -19.58 10.33 0.63
N ARG A 857 -20.64 11.13 0.55
CA ARG A 857 -21.86 10.82 -0.24
C ARG A 857 -21.80 11.34 -1.68
N ALA A 858 -20.74 12.07 -2.03
CA ALA A 858 -20.43 12.56 -3.38
C ALA A 858 -18.92 12.77 -3.51
N TYR A 859 -18.39 12.79 -4.73
CA TYR A 859 -16.98 13.10 -4.96
C TYR A 859 -16.63 14.49 -4.43
N PHE A 860 -15.52 14.60 -3.69
CA PHE A 860 -15.10 15.88 -3.13
C PHE A 860 -14.67 16.83 -4.26
N PRO A 861 -15.14 18.09 -4.31
CA PRO A 861 -14.76 19.04 -5.36
C PRO A 861 -13.30 19.50 -5.18
N ALA A 862 -12.38 18.87 -5.91
CA ALA A 862 -10.94 19.21 -5.94
C ALA A 862 -10.59 20.31 -6.97
N THR A 863 -11.59 20.83 -7.67
CA THR A 863 -11.40 21.81 -8.74
C THR A 863 -12.21 23.08 -8.52
N GLU A 864 -11.71 24.21 -9.00
CA GLU A 864 -12.44 25.47 -9.11
C GLU A 864 -12.62 25.82 -10.59
N ARG A 865 -13.65 26.62 -10.92
CA ARG A 865 -13.92 27.04 -12.30
C ARG A 865 -13.62 28.53 -12.43
N ILE A 866 -13.03 28.92 -13.54
CA ILE A 866 -12.78 30.31 -13.90
C ILE A 866 -13.34 30.51 -15.30
N LEU A 867 -14.37 31.33 -15.43
CA LEU A 867 -14.95 31.68 -16.72
C LEU A 867 -14.12 32.80 -17.34
N PHE A 868 -13.59 32.56 -18.53
CA PHE A 868 -12.85 33.55 -19.29
C PHE A 868 -13.69 34.03 -20.46
N ALA A 869 -13.96 35.33 -20.53
CA ALA A 869 -14.73 35.92 -21.60
C ALA A 869 -14.09 37.19 -22.14
N GLU A 870 -14.58 37.59 -23.29
CA GLU A 870 -14.34 38.91 -23.88
C GLU A 870 -15.66 39.68 -24.01
N HIS A 871 -15.54 41.00 -24.14
CA HIS A 871 -16.67 41.82 -24.52
C HIS A 871 -17.24 41.33 -25.86
N TYR A 872 -18.56 41.37 -26.07
CA TYR A 872 -19.08 41.13 -27.41
C TYR A 872 -18.45 42.13 -28.35
N GLN A 873 -17.82 41.62 -29.40
CA GLN A 873 -17.42 42.44 -30.50
C GLN A 873 -18.71 42.95 -31.17
N GLY A 874 -19.09 44.18 -30.82
CA GLY A 874 -19.96 44.98 -31.67
C GLY A 874 -19.43 44.92 -33.10
N PRO A 875 -20.29 45.12 -34.11
CA PRO A 875 -20.42 44.49 -35.45
C PRO A 875 -19.28 43.68 -36.11
N TYR A 876 -18.05 43.80 -35.65
CA TYR A 876 -16.92 42.93 -35.90
C TYR A 876 -17.16 41.53 -35.33
N ARG A 877 -17.79 40.64 -36.07
CA ARG A 877 -17.54 39.20 -35.87
C ARG A 877 -16.20 38.88 -36.52
N PRO A 878 -15.12 38.54 -35.79
CA PRO A 878 -14.02 37.83 -36.40
C PRO A 878 -14.51 36.40 -36.55
N LYS A 879 -15.10 36.12 -37.70
CA LYS A 879 -15.65 34.80 -38.02
C LYS A 879 -14.58 33.77 -38.36
N ASP A 880 -13.32 34.15 -38.32
CA ASP A 880 -12.20 33.25 -38.56
C ASP A 880 -10.93 33.95 -38.11
N ASP A 881 -9.85 33.17 -38.02
CA ASP A 881 -8.42 33.49 -37.97
C ASP A 881 -7.90 34.54 -38.98
N GLY A 882 -8.80 35.34 -39.55
CA GLY A 882 -8.57 36.38 -40.53
C GLY A 882 -7.74 37.58 -40.08
N TYR A 883 -6.99 37.54 -38.97
CA TYR A 883 -5.96 38.57 -38.75
C TYR A 883 -4.88 38.46 -39.84
N GLU A 884 -4.45 37.25 -40.19
CA GLU A 884 -3.51 37.09 -41.30
C GLU A 884 -4.18 37.34 -42.66
N ALA A 885 -5.46 37.00 -42.83
CA ALA A 885 -6.19 37.27 -44.06
C ALA A 885 -6.44 38.77 -44.25
N LYS A 886 -6.89 39.49 -43.21
CA LYS A 886 -7.05 40.94 -43.22
C LYS A 886 -5.71 41.67 -43.26
N GLY A 887 -4.67 41.16 -42.59
CA GLY A 887 -3.31 41.68 -42.71
C GLY A 887 -2.79 41.55 -44.14
N ARG A 888 -3.03 40.40 -44.80
CA ARG A 888 -2.73 40.22 -46.23
C ARG A 888 -3.58 41.12 -47.12
N ALA A 889 -4.87 41.28 -46.86
CA ALA A 889 -5.77 42.15 -47.61
C ALA A 889 -5.39 43.64 -47.45
N LEU A 890 -5.04 44.05 -46.23
CA LEU A 890 -4.53 45.38 -45.92
C LEU A 890 -3.20 45.61 -46.65
N LYS A 891 -2.28 44.64 -46.62
CA LYS A 891 -1.02 44.74 -47.38
C LYS A 891 -1.29 44.81 -48.89
N GLN A 892 -2.23 44.04 -49.42
CA GLN A 892 -2.65 44.11 -50.83
C GLN A 892 -3.22 45.47 -51.19
N HIS A 893 -4.05 46.05 -50.31
CA HIS A 893 -4.68 47.34 -50.55
C HIS A 893 -3.66 48.49 -50.48
N VAL A 894 -2.81 48.49 -49.44
CA VAL A 894 -1.74 49.47 -49.27
C VAL A 894 -0.69 49.35 -50.39
N MET A 895 -0.32 48.14 -50.81
CA MET A 895 0.66 47.90 -51.89
C MET A 895 0.05 47.96 -53.31
N ALA A 896 -1.24 48.24 -53.45
CA ALA A 896 -1.95 48.23 -54.73
C ALA A 896 -1.27 49.08 -55.83
N PRO A 897 -0.71 50.28 -55.56
CA PRO A 897 -0.06 51.10 -56.59
C PRO A 897 1.18 50.43 -57.21
N LEU A 898 1.93 49.65 -56.43
CA LEU A 898 3.09 48.92 -56.93
C LEU A 898 2.66 47.62 -57.61
N ILE A 899 1.69 46.89 -57.05
CA ILE A 899 1.15 45.67 -57.65
C ILE A 899 0.57 45.97 -59.05
N SER A 900 -0.20 47.05 -59.19
CA SER A 900 -0.76 47.45 -60.49
C SER A 900 0.33 47.81 -61.49
N TYR A 901 1.35 48.57 -61.09
CA TYR A 901 2.47 48.93 -61.97
C TYR A 901 3.14 47.70 -62.61
N PHE A 902 3.46 46.66 -61.83
CA PHE A 902 4.07 45.44 -62.38
C PHE A 902 3.08 44.60 -63.19
N ARG A 903 1.87 44.40 -62.66
CA ARG A 903 0.85 43.55 -63.28
C ARG A 903 0.38 44.11 -64.61
N ASP A 904 0.13 45.41 -64.68
CA ASP A 904 -0.43 46.07 -65.85
C ASP A 904 0.62 46.14 -66.98
N ALA A 905 1.90 46.37 -66.65
CA ALA A 905 3.01 46.24 -67.61
C ALA A 905 3.10 44.81 -68.19
N ARG A 906 2.97 43.78 -67.34
CA ARG A 906 3.00 42.38 -67.79
C ARG A 906 1.80 42.04 -68.68
N ALA A 907 0.62 42.54 -68.33
CA ALA A 907 -0.60 42.32 -69.09
C ALA A 907 -0.57 43.03 -70.45
N ALA A 908 -0.09 44.29 -70.49
CA ALA A 908 0.01 45.08 -71.71
C ALA A 908 0.88 44.40 -72.78
N LEU A 909 2.04 43.86 -72.38
CA LEU A 909 2.98 43.20 -73.29
C LEU A 909 2.71 41.70 -73.45
N GLY A 910 1.72 41.13 -72.76
CA GLY A 910 1.39 39.70 -72.80
C GLY A 910 2.58 38.80 -72.43
N ILE A 911 3.41 39.21 -71.47
CA ILE A 911 4.61 38.47 -71.06
C ILE A 911 4.23 37.27 -70.18
N THR A 912 4.62 36.08 -70.62
CA THR A 912 4.31 34.83 -69.94
C THR A 912 5.15 34.65 -68.68
N ALA A 913 4.62 33.89 -67.71
CA ALA A 913 5.38 33.55 -66.50
C ALA A 913 6.68 32.79 -66.83
N LYS A 914 6.67 31.99 -67.90
CA LYS A 914 7.84 31.27 -68.40
C LYS A 914 8.94 32.22 -68.87
N GLN A 915 8.62 33.23 -69.69
CA GLN A 915 9.60 34.24 -70.12
C GLN A 915 10.25 34.97 -68.94
N ILE A 916 9.47 35.33 -67.91
CA ILE A 916 10.00 35.98 -66.71
C ILE A 916 10.90 35.02 -65.93
N ALA A 917 10.49 33.77 -65.78
CA ALA A 917 11.27 32.75 -65.07
C ALA A 917 12.59 32.45 -65.78
N ASP A 918 12.59 32.40 -67.13
CA ASP A 918 13.77 32.12 -67.94
C ASP A 918 14.81 33.25 -67.84
N VAL A 919 14.36 34.51 -67.78
CA VAL A 919 15.27 35.68 -67.68
C VAL A 919 15.76 35.92 -66.24
N SER A 920 14.89 35.74 -65.24
CA SER A 920 15.27 35.93 -63.83
C SER A 920 16.02 34.74 -63.22
N GLY A 921 15.82 33.53 -63.76
CA GLY A 921 16.28 32.27 -63.16
C GLY A 921 15.47 31.82 -61.94
N LYS A 922 14.41 32.56 -61.56
CA LYS A 922 13.65 32.36 -60.31
C LYS A 922 12.19 32.02 -60.58
N LYS A 923 11.92 30.77 -60.96
CA LYS A 923 10.55 30.26 -61.27
C LYS A 923 9.50 30.60 -60.19
N ASN A 924 9.88 30.53 -58.92
CA ASN A 924 8.94 30.74 -57.81
C ASN A 924 8.64 32.22 -57.53
N MET A 925 9.44 33.16 -58.04
CA MET A 925 9.30 34.59 -57.72
C MET A 925 8.33 35.34 -58.62
N VAL A 926 7.94 34.77 -59.76
CA VAL A 926 7.02 35.42 -60.70
C VAL A 926 5.68 35.78 -60.04
N SER A 927 5.16 34.91 -59.16
CA SER A 927 3.94 35.17 -58.40
C SER A 927 4.11 36.29 -57.37
N HIS A 928 5.25 36.35 -56.69
CA HIS A 928 5.57 37.40 -55.71
C HIS A 928 5.77 38.78 -56.35
N TRP A 929 6.19 38.86 -57.62
CA TRP A 929 6.41 40.15 -58.28
C TRP A 929 5.20 40.67 -59.05
N PHE A 930 4.37 39.77 -59.59
CA PHE A 930 3.29 40.14 -60.52
C PHE A 930 1.89 39.76 -60.04
N SER A 931 1.73 39.12 -58.88
CA SER A 931 0.42 38.81 -58.29
C SER A 931 0.18 39.61 -57.00
N ALA A 932 -1.08 39.83 -56.66
CA ALA A 932 -1.43 40.47 -55.39
C ALA A 932 -1.09 39.59 -54.17
N SER A 933 -0.98 38.26 -54.35
CA SER A 933 -0.65 37.35 -53.26
C SER A 933 0.83 37.37 -52.95
N GLN A 934 1.18 37.55 -51.67
CA GLN A 934 2.56 37.56 -51.17
C GLN A 934 3.50 38.51 -51.93
N TRP A 935 2.98 39.66 -52.39
CA TRP A 935 3.73 40.58 -53.23
C TRP A 935 5.01 41.10 -52.55
N GLN A 936 6.11 41.17 -53.31
CA GLN A 936 7.40 41.72 -52.92
C GLN A 936 8.00 42.50 -54.09
N LEU A 937 8.73 43.57 -53.79
CA LEU A 937 9.47 44.32 -54.81
C LEU A 937 10.69 43.47 -55.26
N PRO A 938 10.93 43.28 -56.57
CA PRO A 938 12.15 42.63 -57.05
C PRO A 938 13.39 43.42 -56.59
N ASN A 939 14.51 42.73 -56.36
CA ASN A 939 15.77 43.43 -56.13
C ASN A 939 16.25 44.13 -57.41
N GLU A 940 17.27 44.98 -57.31
CA GLU A 940 17.70 45.80 -58.45
C GLU A 940 18.15 44.96 -59.66
N ASP A 941 18.88 43.87 -59.44
CA ASP A 941 19.35 42.97 -60.51
C ASP A 941 18.21 42.25 -61.21
N ASP A 942 17.26 41.69 -60.45
CA ASP A 942 16.07 41.03 -61.00
C ASP A 942 15.19 42.05 -61.75
N TYR A 943 15.05 43.27 -61.22
CA TYR A 943 14.31 44.34 -61.89
C TYR A 943 14.97 44.76 -63.20
N ARG A 944 16.31 44.90 -63.26
CA ARG A 944 17.03 45.21 -64.52
C ARG A 944 16.85 44.12 -65.56
N LYS A 945 16.92 42.84 -65.15
CA LYS A 945 16.65 41.70 -66.04
C LYS A 945 15.21 41.73 -66.57
N LEU A 946 14.24 42.06 -65.72
CA LEU A 946 12.85 42.26 -66.12
C LEU A 946 12.72 43.44 -67.10
N GLN A 947 13.40 44.56 -66.85
CA GLN A 947 13.39 45.72 -67.76
C GLN A 947 13.89 45.34 -69.16
N VAL A 948 14.99 44.60 -69.28
CA VAL A 948 15.51 44.13 -70.58
C VAL A 948 14.50 43.21 -71.29
N LEU A 949 13.88 42.28 -70.57
CA LEU A 949 12.83 41.42 -71.14
C LEU A 949 11.62 42.24 -71.63
N PHE A 950 11.16 43.18 -70.82
CA PHE A 950 9.99 44.00 -71.13
C PHE A 950 10.27 44.93 -72.31
N ALA A 951 11.45 45.57 -72.35
CA ALA A 951 11.88 46.39 -73.48
C ALA A 951 11.97 45.57 -74.77
N ARG A 952 12.58 44.38 -74.74
CA ARG A 952 12.69 43.51 -75.92
C ARG A 952 11.31 43.11 -76.47
N VAL A 953 10.38 42.69 -75.60
CA VAL A 953 9.03 42.29 -76.02
C VAL A 953 8.19 43.50 -76.46
N ALA A 954 8.36 44.67 -75.85
CA ALA A 954 7.75 45.92 -76.28
C ALA A 954 8.18 46.31 -77.69
N GLU A 955 9.48 46.19 -77.98
CA GLU A 955 10.06 46.45 -79.30
C GLU A 955 9.57 45.45 -80.35
N GLU A 956 9.59 44.14 -80.02
CA GLU A 956 9.07 43.04 -80.87
C GLU A 956 7.58 43.20 -81.19
N LYS A 957 6.76 43.71 -80.26
CA LYS A 957 5.31 43.88 -80.44
C LYS A 957 4.91 45.26 -80.95
N HIS A 958 5.85 46.20 -81.07
CA HIS A 958 5.58 47.61 -81.33
C HIS A 958 4.52 48.20 -80.36
N GLN A 959 4.60 47.83 -79.10
CA GLN A 959 3.68 48.25 -78.04
C GLN A 959 4.44 48.99 -76.93
N ARG A 960 3.80 49.98 -76.32
CA ARG A 960 4.25 50.55 -75.04
C ARG A 960 3.75 49.70 -73.87
N GLY A 961 4.46 49.71 -72.76
CA GLY A 961 4.09 48.98 -71.55
C GLY A 961 5.29 48.49 -70.75
N GLU A 962 6.41 49.22 -70.81
CA GLU A 962 7.67 48.83 -70.22
C GLU A 962 7.70 49.11 -68.72
N LEU A 963 8.67 48.52 -68.02
CA LEU A 963 8.98 48.87 -66.64
C LEU A 963 9.90 50.11 -66.61
N GLU A 964 9.32 51.29 -66.88
CA GLU A 964 10.03 52.55 -67.13
C GLU A 964 10.66 53.19 -65.88
N LYS A 965 10.07 52.99 -64.69
CA LYS A 965 10.51 53.67 -63.47
C LYS A 965 11.87 53.13 -62.99
N PRO A 966 12.83 54.01 -62.62
CA PRO A 966 14.07 53.59 -61.97
C PRO A 966 13.80 52.83 -60.67
N HIS A 967 14.60 51.81 -60.37
CA HIS A 967 14.39 50.96 -59.18
C HIS A 967 14.36 51.75 -57.87
N HIS A 968 15.21 52.77 -57.72
CA HIS A 968 15.25 53.62 -56.51
C HIS A 968 13.91 54.34 -56.23
N GLN A 969 13.16 54.76 -57.26
CA GLN A 969 11.84 55.38 -57.07
C GLN A 969 10.81 54.37 -56.58
N LEU A 970 10.89 53.12 -57.05
CA LEU A 970 10.04 52.03 -56.58
C LEU A 970 10.34 51.67 -55.12
N VAL A 971 11.63 51.66 -54.73
CA VAL A 971 12.05 51.41 -53.34
C VAL A 971 11.55 52.51 -52.40
N SER A 972 11.60 53.78 -52.83
CA SER A 972 11.05 54.92 -52.07
C SER A 972 9.55 54.71 -51.82
N THR A 973 8.80 54.46 -52.89
CA THR A 973 7.35 54.21 -52.82
C THR A 973 7.02 53.01 -51.92
N TYR A 974 7.79 51.92 -52.04
CA TYR A 974 7.61 50.72 -51.22
C TYR A 974 7.85 51.00 -49.74
N SER A 975 8.88 51.78 -49.41
CA SER A 975 9.21 52.13 -48.02
C SER A 975 8.12 52.97 -47.36
N GLU A 976 7.54 53.91 -48.11
CA GLU A 976 6.47 54.79 -47.65
C GLU A 976 5.16 54.00 -47.42
N LEU A 977 4.78 53.17 -48.38
CA LEU A 977 3.63 52.25 -48.26
C LEU A 977 3.82 51.23 -47.12
N ASN A 978 5.03 50.70 -46.92
CA ASN A 978 5.30 49.81 -45.79
C ASN A 978 5.13 50.51 -44.44
N ARG A 979 5.48 51.80 -44.33
CA ARG A 979 5.31 52.58 -43.10
C ARG A 979 3.84 52.80 -42.79
N GLN A 980 3.03 53.12 -43.81
CA GLN A 980 1.56 53.19 -43.68
C GLN A 980 0.97 51.84 -43.28
N TYR A 981 1.39 50.75 -43.93
CA TYR A 981 0.97 49.39 -43.57
C TYR A 981 1.33 49.05 -42.12
N ALA A 982 2.54 49.35 -41.66
CA ALA A 982 2.97 49.09 -40.29
C ALA A 982 2.15 49.89 -39.26
N SER A 983 1.87 51.17 -39.54
CA SER A 983 1.01 52.02 -38.69
C SER A 983 -0.41 51.46 -38.57
N LEU A 984 -1.04 51.14 -39.71
CA LEU A 984 -2.39 50.58 -39.75
C LEU A 984 -2.45 49.20 -39.08
N LEU A 985 -1.41 48.38 -39.24
CA LEU A 985 -1.33 47.08 -38.58
C LEU A 985 -1.24 47.23 -37.05
N GLU A 986 -0.53 48.23 -36.53
CA GLU A 986 -0.40 48.47 -35.09
C GLU A 986 -1.70 49.01 -34.48
N GLU A 987 -2.42 49.88 -35.20
CA GLU A 987 -3.79 50.28 -34.86
C GLU A 987 -4.73 49.07 -34.86
N TYR A 988 -4.63 48.20 -35.86
CA TYR A 988 -5.44 46.99 -35.93
C TYR A 988 -5.11 45.99 -34.79
N LYS A 989 -3.85 45.96 -34.33
CA LYS A 989 -3.44 45.19 -33.15
C LYS A 989 -3.92 45.78 -31.84
N SER A 990 -4.02 47.11 -31.69
CA SER A 990 -4.53 47.73 -30.46
C SER A 990 -6.04 47.53 -30.30
N LEU A 991 -6.76 47.45 -31.43
CA LEU A 991 -8.19 47.11 -31.48
C LEU A 991 -8.46 45.64 -31.16
N ARG A 992 -7.46 44.77 -31.26
CA ARG A 992 -7.60 43.34 -30.94
C ARG A 992 -7.38 43.11 -29.44
N ARG A 993 -8.24 42.27 -28.85
CA ARG A 993 -8.04 41.76 -27.49
C ARG A 993 -6.64 41.17 -27.34
N TYR A 994 -5.90 41.66 -26.35
CA TYR A 994 -4.56 41.16 -26.09
C TYR A 994 -4.63 39.76 -25.48
N PHE A 995 -3.86 38.82 -26.06
CA PHE A 995 -3.72 37.48 -25.53
C PHE A 995 -2.34 36.90 -25.90
N SER A 996 -1.50 36.59 -24.92
CA SER A 996 -0.15 36.06 -25.15
C SER A 996 0.24 35.02 -24.08
N VAL A 997 0.43 33.77 -24.50
CA VAL A 997 0.89 32.65 -23.66
C VAL A 997 2.18 32.07 -24.23
N SER A 998 3.12 31.72 -23.35
CA SER A 998 4.38 31.06 -23.72
C SER A 998 4.35 29.58 -23.33
N ALA A 999 5.30 28.79 -23.84
CA ALA A 999 5.43 27.38 -23.46
C ALA A 999 5.72 27.14 -21.96
N ALA A 1000 6.10 28.20 -21.21
CA ALA A 1000 6.46 28.12 -19.79
C ALA A 1000 5.25 28.18 -18.84
N VAL A 1001 4.07 28.54 -19.34
CA VAL A 1001 2.83 28.62 -18.55
C VAL A 1001 1.79 27.65 -19.13
N PRO A 1002 0.87 27.11 -18.31
CA PRO A 1002 -0.22 26.26 -18.81
C PRO A 1002 -1.00 26.97 -19.93
N TYR A 1003 -0.93 26.41 -21.14
CA TYR A 1003 -1.64 26.92 -22.32
C TYR A 1003 -2.95 26.18 -22.60
N THR A 1004 -3.28 25.16 -21.80
CA THR A 1004 -4.55 24.44 -21.81
C THR A 1004 -5.52 25.03 -20.76
N ASP A 1005 -6.76 24.57 -20.78
CA ASP A 1005 -7.83 24.95 -19.86
C ASP A 1005 -7.74 24.26 -18.48
N VAL A 1006 -6.81 23.32 -18.25
CA VAL A 1006 -6.61 22.67 -16.95
C VAL A 1006 -5.33 23.16 -16.28
N TRP A 1007 -5.47 23.85 -15.15
CA TRP A 1007 -4.36 24.47 -14.43
C TRP A 1007 -4.10 23.77 -13.09
N THR A 1008 -2.85 23.67 -12.65
CA THR A 1008 -2.45 22.93 -11.44
C THR A 1008 -1.66 23.76 -10.43
N HIS A 1009 -1.87 25.08 -10.41
CA HIS A 1009 -1.25 25.99 -9.46
C HIS A 1009 -1.49 25.54 -8.01
N LYS A 1010 -0.46 25.58 -7.16
CA LYS A 1010 -0.59 25.17 -5.76
C LYS A 1010 -1.43 26.19 -4.98
N PRO A 1011 -2.44 25.78 -4.20
CA PRO A 1011 -3.18 26.69 -3.34
C PRO A 1011 -2.25 27.40 -2.35
N VAL A 1012 -2.60 28.63 -1.96
CA VAL A 1012 -1.86 29.36 -0.92
C VAL A 1012 -1.91 28.56 0.38
N GLN A 1013 -0.77 28.35 1.03
CA GLN A 1013 -0.72 27.62 2.30
C GLN A 1013 -1.40 28.42 3.41
N TYR A 1014 -2.00 27.73 4.38
CA TYR A 1014 -2.63 28.43 5.51
C TYR A 1014 -1.58 29.19 6.33
N TYR A 1015 -1.94 30.40 6.77
CA TYR A 1015 -1.21 31.18 7.76
C TYR A 1015 -2.23 31.95 8.63
N PRO A 1016 -1.89 32.32 9.87
CA PRO A 1016 -2.80 33.05 10.74
C PRO A 1016 -3.32 34.33 10.08
N GLY A 1017 -4.65 34.48 9.99
CA GLY A 1017 -5.29 35.63 9.34
C GLY A 1017 -5.43 35.53 7.81
N LYS A 1018 -5.05 34.41 7.17
CA LYS A 1018 -5.24 34.19 5.74
C LYS A 1018 -6.71 34.41 5.30
N HIS A 1019 -6.93 35.06 4.16
CA HIS A 1019 -8.27 35.20 3.60
C HIS A 1019 -8.81 33.84 3.09
N PRO A 1020 -10.08 33.47 3.36
CA PRO A 1020 -10.62 32.14 3.02
C PRO A 1020 -10.57 31.76 1.52
N CYS A 1021 -10.51 32.77 0.64
CA CYS A 1021 -10.54 32.60 -0.82
C CYS A 1021 -9.28 33.14 -1.53
N GLU A 1022 -8.17 33.35 -0.81
CA GLU A 1022 -6.94 33.86 -1.43
C GLU A 1022 -6.40 32.96 -2.55
N LYS A 1023 -6.16 33.56 -3.74
CA LYS A 1023 -5.66 32.87 -4.93
C LYS A 1023 -4.13 32.87 -4.99
N PRO A 1024 -3.50 31.85 -5.61
CA PRO A 1024 -2.06 31.81 -5.79
C PRO A 1024 -1.57 32.99 -6.65
N ALA A 1025 -0.54 33.69 -6.19
CA ALA A 1025 0.02 34.84 -6.91
C ALA A 1025 0.49 34.47 -8.34
N ASP A 1026 1.04 33.27 -8.53
CA ASP A 1026 1.54 32.82 -9.83
C ASP A 1026 0.42 32.60 -10.86
N MET A 1027 -0.75 32.13 -10.41
CA MET A 1027 -1.96 32.03 -11.24
C MET A 1027 -2.43 33.41 -11.69
N LEU A 1028 -2.53 34.36 -10.75
CA LEU A 1028 -2.99 35.72 -11.05
C LEU A 1028 -2.01 36.42 -11.99
N ARG A 1029 -0.69 36.25 -11.78
CA ARG A 1029 0.33 36.77 -12.70
C ARG A 1029 0.20 36.18 -14.10
N GLN A 1030 -0.11 34.89 -14.22
CA GLN A 1030 -0.36 34.25 -15.52
C GLN A 1030 -1.57 34.89 -16.23
N MET A 1031 -2.71 35.06 -15.54
CA MET A 1031 -3.91 35.70 -16.12
C MET A 1031 -3.62 37.13 -16.59
N ILE A 1032 -2.95 37.92 -15.75
CA ILE A 1032 -2.63 39.33 -16.04
C ILE A 1032 -1.64 39.42 -17.21
N THR A 1033 -0.58 38.62 -17.19
CA THR A 1033 0.42 38.63 -18.27
C THR A 1033 -0.17 38.16 -19.60
N ALA A 1034 -1.09 37.19 -19.56
CA ALA A 1034 -1.74 36.67 -20.75
C ALA A 1034 -2.68 37.69 -21.38
N SER A 1035 -3.48 38.41 -20.59
CA SER A 1035 -4.62 39.19 -21.09
C SER A 1035 -4.49 40.72 -20.93
N SER A 1036 -3.34 41.24 -20.49
CA SER A 1036 -3.05 42.68 -20.50
C SER A 1036 -1.60 43.02 -20.84
N ARG A 1037 -1.38 44.22 -21.38
CA ARG A 1037 -0.08 44.81 -21.68
C ARG A 1037 0.46 45.59 -20.47
N PRO A 1038 1.77 45.83 -20.37
CA PRO A 1038 2.30 46.76 -19.36
C PRO A 1038 1.60 48.13 -19.48
N GLY A 1039 1.20 48.74 -18.36
CA GLY A 1039 0.46 50.02 -18.31
C GLY A 1039 -1.07 49.91 -18.36
N ASP A 1040 -1.62 48.78 -18.80
CA ASP A 1040 -3.06 48.53 -18.83
C ASP A 1040 -3.68 48.57 -17.42
N LEU A 1041 -4.99 48.83 -17.35
CA LEU A 1041 -5.76 48.90 -16.12
C LEU A 1041 -6.43 47.55 -15.81
N VAL A 1042 -6.04 46.94 -14.69
CA VAL A 1042 -6.60 45.67 -14.17
C VAL A 1042 -7.53 45.99 -13.00
N ALA A 1043 -8.74 45.42 -12.98
CA ALA A 1043 -9.68 45.61 -11.88
C ALA A 1043 -10.06 44.30 -11.19
N ASP A 1044 -10.17 44.36 -9.86
CA ASP A 1044 -10.76 43.32 -9.02
C ASP A 1044 -11.80 43.94 -8.08
N PHE A 1045 -13.08 43.69 -8.37
CA PHE A 1045 -14.20 44.27 -7.63
C PHE A 1045 -14.54 43.50 -6.35
N PHE A 1046 -13.81 42.41 -6.06
CA PHE A 1046 -13.95 41.56 -4.87
C PHE A 1046 -12.55 41.15 -4.38
N MET A 1047 -11.68 42.12 -4.10
CA MET A 1047 -10.23 41.88 -4.02
C MET A 1047 -9.76 40.99 -2.87
N GLY A 1048 -10.53 40.86 -1.79
CA GLY A 1048 -10.24 40.01 -0.64
C GLY A 1048 -8.88 40.31 0.00
N SER A 1049 -7.91 39.41 -0.20
CA SER A 1049 -6.52 39.57 0.27
C SER A 1049 -5.71 40.63 -0.51
N GLY A 1050 -6.28 41.20 -1.56
CA GLY A 1050 -5.62 42.13 -2.48
C GLY A 1050 -4.63 41.45 -3.44
N SER A 1051 -4.67 40.12 -3.55
CA SER A 1051 -3.68 39.34 -4.32
C SER A 1051 -3.64 39.73 -5.80
N THR A 1052 -4.78 40.00 -6.45
CA THR A 1052 -4.87 40.45 -7.85
C THR A 1052 -4.23 41.81 -8.05
N VAL A 1053 -4.54 42.77 -7.18
CA VAL A 1053 -3.96 44.13 -7.19
C VAL A 1053 -2.45 44.06 -7.03
N LYS A 1054 -1.97 43.31 -6.03
CA LYS A 1054 -0.52 43.11 -5.77
C LYS A 1054 0.17 42.49 -6.98
N ALA A 1055 -0.45 41.51 -7.65
CA ALA A 1055 0.10 40.88 -8.86
C ALA A 1055 0.14 41.84 -10.06
N ALA A 1056 -0.92 42.62 -10.29
CA ALA A 1056 -0.98 43.60 -11.38
C ALA A 1056 0.10 44.69 -11.22
N MET A 1057 0.24 45.24 -10.02
CA MET A 1057 1.28 46.21 -9.71
C MET A 1057 2.68 45.62 -9.89
N ALA A 1058 2.92 44.40 -9.41
CA ALA A 1058 4.19 43.70 -9.57
C ALA A 1058 4.58 43.55 -11.05
N LEU A 1059 3.59 43.37 -11.94
CA LEU A 1059 3.79 43.27 -13.39
C LEU A 1059 3.79 44.63 -14.12
N GLY A 1060 3.70 45.77 -13.42
CA GLY A 1060 3.74 47.10 -14.05
C GLY A 1060 2.43 47.49 -14.75
N ARG A 1061 1.30 47.01 -14.25
CA ARG A 1061 -0.06 47.44 -14.64
C ARG A 1061 -0.62 48.36 -13.57
N ARG A 1062 -1.61 49.18 -13.95
CA ARG A 1062 -2.41 49.94 -12.99
C ARG A 1062 -3.50 49.03 -12.43
N ALA A 1063 -3.87 49.19 -11.17
CA ALA A 1063 -4.84 48.31 -10.53
C ALA A 1063 -5.97 49.07 -9.83
N ILE A 1064 -7.21 48.60 -9.97
CA ILE A 1064 -8.35 49.01 -9.14
C ILE A 1064 -8.78 47.82 -8.27
N GLY A 1065 -8.90 48.03 -6.96
CA GLY A 1065 -9.38 47.00 -6.03
C GLY A 1065 -10.55 47.51 -5.20
N VAL A 1066 -11.61 46.72 -5.06
CA VAL A 1066 -12.76 47.03 -4.20
C VAL A 1066 -12.88 45.97 -3.11
N GLU A 1067 -13.00 46.40 -1.86
CA GLU A 1067 -13.17 45.51 -0.70
C GLU A 1067 -14.27 46.00 0.24
N LEU A 1068 -15.03 45.04 0.77
CA LEU A 1068 -16.12 45.23 1.71
C LEU A 1068 -15.64 45.26 3.17
N GLU A 1069 -14.66 44.41 3.52
CA GLU A 1069 -14.14 44.29 4.89
C GLU A 1069 -13.06 45.35 5.16
N ALA A 1070 -13.30 46.23 6.14
CA ALA A 1070 -12.39 47.35 6.46
C ALA A 1070 -10.97 46.90 6.79
N GLU A 1071 -10.85 45.83 7.59
CA GLU A 1071 -9.57 45.29 8.01
C GLU A 1071 -8.74 44.78 6.82
N ARG A 1072 -9.41 44.11 5.85
CA ARG A 1072 -8.78 43.60 4.61
C ARG A 1072 -8.39 44.70 3.67
N PHE A 1073 -9.26 45.70 3.52
CA PHE A 1073 -8.96 46.91 2.77
C PHE A 1073 -7.72 47.62 3.33
N GLU A 1074 -7.69 47.88 4.63
CA GLU A 1074 -6.55 48.55 5.27
C GLU A 1074 -5.27 47.74 5.18
N GLN A 1075 -5.35 46.41 5.33
CA GLN A 1075 -4.20 45.52 5.17
C GLN A 1075 -3.63 45.62 3.75
N THR A 1076 -4.49 45.53 2.73
CA THR A 1076 -4.08 45.63 1.32
C THR A 1076 -3.52 47.01 1.00
N ALA A 1077 -4.15 48.08 1.48
CA ALA A 1077 -3.67 49.45 1.30
C ALA A 1077 -2.28 49.64 1.92
N ARG A 1078 -2.05 49.13 3.14
CA ARG A 1078 -0.72 49.14 3.78
C ARG A 1078 0.31 48.36 2.96
N ASP A 1079 -0.03 47.17 2.49
CA ASP A 1079 0.87 46.31 1.70
C ASP A 1079 1.23 46.94 0.34
N VAL A 1080 0.26 47.57 -0.33
CA VAL A 1080 0.43 48.30 -1.58
C VAL A 1080 1.33 49.52 -1.36
N GLN A 1081 1.06 50.32 -0.32
CA GLN A 1081 1.87 51.50 0.00
C GLN A 1081 3.31 51.12 0.36
N ASN A 1082 3.51 50.01 1.09
CA ASN A 1082 4.84 49.46 1.37
C ASN A 1082 5.55 48.95 0.11
N SER A 1083 4.81 48.43 -0.87
CA SER A 1083 5.38 47.95 -2.14
C SER A 1083 5.78 49.11 -3.06
N ILE A 1084 5.03 50.21 -3.04
CA ILE A 1084 5.38 51.45 -3.75
C ILE A 1084 6.65 52.06 -3.11
N ARG A 1085 6.70 52.17 -1.78
CA ARG A 1085 7.88 52.66 -1.03
C ARG A 1085 9.15 51.82 -1.18
N LYS A 1086 9.02 50.57 -1.65
CA LYS A 1086 10.18 49.70 -1.96
C LYS A 1086 10.65 49.83 -3.42
N ARG A 1087 9.82 50.42 -4.29
CA ARG A 1087 10.14 50.68 -5.70
C ARG A 1087 10.68 52.09 -5.92
N GLU A 1088 10.17 53.04 -5.16
CA GLU A 1088 10.81 54.34 -4.89
C GLU A 1088 12.09 54.12 -4.08
#